data_AF-A0A3P8ZLV5-F1
#
_entry.id   AF-A0A3P8ZLV5-F1
#
_cell.length_a   1.000
_cell.length_b   1.000
_cell.length_c   1.000
_cell.angle_alpha   90.00
_cell.angle_beta   90.00
_cell.angle_gamma   90.00
#
_symmetry.space_group_name_H-M   'P 1'
#
loop_
_entity.id
_entity.type
_entity.pdbx_description
1 polymer ?
#
loop_
_entity_poly.entity_id
_entity_poly.type
_entity_poly.pdbx_seq_one_letter_code
_entity_poly.pdbx_strand_id
1 'polypeptide(L)'
;MTTTQGTNVPPSESPGGAGVPTLVTVDIVILVIYFLLVLGVGFWSMWKTKRSTVDGYFLAGKTMSWWPVGTSLFASNVGSGHFIGMAGSGAAAGIASVAFEWNVTTMPEYLQKRFGGKRIQLFIAILYLFIYIFTKISVDMYAGAVFIQQALQWNIYVAVVLLLFITALYTVAGGLAAVIYTDAVQTGIMLIGALTLTGFSFAEVGGWNALLERYAMAIPSVRDPNTTCGIPREDAFHLFRDPVTSDLPWPGILLGMSIPSMWYWCSDQVIVQRSLAAKNLLHAKGGSLLAAYLKILPFFIMVLPGMISRILYPDEVGCADPDVCTKVCGNAVGCSDIAYAKLVMELLPSGLRGLMMAVMIAALMSSLTSIFNSSSTIFTMDLWRHHRPHATEWELMIVGRMFVLVLVVVSVLWIPVVQASQEGQLFIYIQSISTYLQPPVAIIFLTGCFWKRTNEKGAFWGLVLGELVGFVRMALDFAYPTPLCYQEDSRPNVVKQIHYLYFSTMLSFLTLIVVVGVSLATEKPSPQQISRLTWFTRLDKVEKSSIAMETVQTVTGATKSRESAELDTEDEKPKTDEDPPSVRSQSRLKAALYWVCGMERQKEGESAPPPPLLINPASSLQEEPCLRHVVNANLIICLSVAVFIIGYWA
;
A
#
# COMPACT_ATOMS: atom_id res chain seq x y z
N MET A 1 61.66 13.50 -34.22
CA MET A 1 60.93 13.15 -35.45
C MET A 1 60.27 11.79 -35.24
N THR A 2 59.02 11.80 -34.79
CA THR A 2 58.04 10.73 -35.00
C THR A 2 56.68 11.28 -34.57
N THR A 3 55.89 11.64 -35.58
CA THR A 3 54.55 12.20 -35.53
C THR A 3 53.52 11.08 -35.32
N THR A 4 52.74 11.15 -34.25
CA THR A 4 51.50 10.36 -34.09
C THR A 4 50.31 11.23 -34.49
N GLN A 5 49.56 10.77 -35.49
CA GLN A 5 48.34 11.39 -35.98
C GLN A 5 47.25 11.35 -34.90
N GLY A 6 46.79 12.52 -34.46
CA GLY A 6 45.56 12.66 -33.70
C GLY A 6 44.36 12.55 -34.64
N THR A 7 43.47 11.61 -34.37
CA THR A 7 42.15 11.54 -35.00
C THR A 7 41.28 12.65 -34.42
N ASN A 8 41.08 13.71 -35.21
CA ASN A 8 40.13 14.78 -34.96
C ASN A 8 38.70 14.24 -34.96
N VAL A 9 38.12 14.07 -33.78
CA VAL A 9 36.66 13.97 -33.62
C VAL A 9 36.12 15.40 -33.63
N PRO A 10 35.16 15.77 -34.51
CA PRO A 10 34.58 17.11 -34.50
C PRO A 10 33.83 17.34 -33.17
N PRO A 11 33.83 18.57 -32.62
CA PRO A 11 32.98 18.87 -31.47
C PRO A 11 31.53 18.67 -31.87
N SER A 12 30.80 17.81 -31.14
CA SER A 12 29.38 17.62 -31.32
C SER A 12 28.69 18.95 -31.05
N GLU A 13 28.09 19.52 -32.10
CA GLU A 13 27.15 20.63 -32.00
C GLU A 13 26.08 20.27 -30.96
N SER A 14 25.91 21.16 -29.98
CA SER A 14 24.79 21.14 -29.06
C SER A 14 23.48 21.05 -29.84
N PRO A 15 22.61 20.05 -29.61
CA PRO A 15 21.25 20.13 -30.11
C PRO A 15 20.57 21.27 -29.37
N GLY A 16 20.38 22.39 -30.05
CA GLY A 16 19.49 23.44 -29.60
C GLY A 16 18.11 22.87 -29.34
N GLY A 17 17.52 23.25 -28.20
CA GLY A 17 16.12 23.12 -27.81
C GLY A 17 15.26 22.16 -28.63
N ALA A 18 15.52 20.85 -28.54
CA ALA A 18 14.51 19.87 -28.91
C ALA A 18 13.42 19.93 -27.85
N GLY A 19 12.25 20.45 -28.21
CA GLY A 19 11.08 20.43 -27.33
C GLY A 19 10.79 18.99 -26.92
N VAL A 20 10.78 18.73 -25.61
CA VAL A 20 10.38 17.44 -25.03
C VAL A 20 9.07 17.01 -25.69
N PRO A 21 8.97 15.77 -26.19
CA PRO A 21 7.81 15.36 -26.97
C PRO A 21 6.55 15.52 -26.11
N THR A 22 5.65 16.43 -26.49
CA THR A 22 4.35 16.61 -25.83
C THR A 22 3.38 15.52 -26.26
N LEU A 23 2.39 15.20 -25.42
CA LEU A 23 1.30 14.26 -25.73
C LEU A 23 0.68 14.55 -27.11
N VAL A 24 0.69 13.56 -28.00
CA VAL A 24 0.08 13.67 -29.33
C VAL A 24 -1.40 13.30 -29.21
N THR A 25 -2.26 13.78 -30.11
CA THR A 25 -3.71 13.52 -30.10
C THR A 25 -4.07 12.05 -29.89
N VAL A 26 -3.32 11.13 -30.49
CA VAL A 26 -3.53 9.67 -30.35
C VAL A 26 -3.34 9.22 -28.90
N ASP A 27 -2.31 9.74 -28.21
CA ASP A 27 -2.05 9.43 -26.81
C ASP A 27 -3.22 9.87 -25.91
N ILE A 28 -3.77 11.06 -26.17
CA ILE A 28 -4.90 11.62 -25.42
C ILE A 28 -6.17 10.80 -25.64
N VAL A 29 -6.44 10.39 -26.89
CA VAL A 29 -7.61 9.55 -27.21
C VAL A 29 -7.54 8.22 -26.47
N ILE A 30 -6.37 7.57 -26.46
CA ILE A 30 -6.16 6.31 -25.72
C ILE A 30 -6.39 6.51 -24.22
N LEU A 31 -5.87 7.60 -23.66
CA LEU A 31 -6.07 7.95 -22.26
C LEU A 31 -7.55 8.14 -21.91
N VAL A 32 -8.31 8.85 -22.76
CA VAL A 32 -9.76 9.03 -22.57
C VAL A 32 -10.50 7.70 -22.65
N ILE A 33 -10.20 6.85 -23.64
CA ILE A 33 -10.81 5.52 -23.78
C ILE A 33 -10.56 4.67 -22.54
N TYR A 34 -9.33 4.70 -22.03
CA TYR A 34 -8.96 4.01 -20.79
C TYR A 34 -9.82 4.48 -19.60
N PHE A 35 -9.94 5.81 -19.40
CA PHE A 35 -10.76 6.35 -18.32
C PHE A 35 -12.23 5.95 -18.45
N LEU A 36 -12.78 5.97 -19.66
CA LEU A 36 -14.14 5.51 -19.92
C LEU A 36 -14.33 4.03 -19.61
N LEU A 37 -13.35 3.18 -19.93
CA LEU A 37 -13.40 1.75 -19.61
C LEU A 37 -13.42 1.53 -18.10
N VAL A 38 -12.53 2.18 -17.36
CA VAL A 38 -12.46 2.04 -15.89
C VAL A 38 -13.71 2.56 -15.21
N LEU A 39 -14.22 3.73 -15.64
CA LEU A 39 -15.49 4.24 -15.16
C LEU A 39 -16.62 3.26 -15.47
N GLY A 40 -16.65 2.70 -16.69
CA GLY A 40 -17.63 1.69 -17.11
C GLY A 40 -17.62 0.44 -16.23
N VAL A 41 -16.45 -0.13 -15.93
CA VAL A 41 -16.30 -1.27 -15.01
C VAL A 41 -16.72 -0.90 -13.60
N GLY A 42 -16.35 0.30 -13.14
CA GLY A 42 -16.79 0.88 -11.89
C GLY A 42 -18.32 0.89 -11.81
N PHE A 43 -18.99 1.66 -12.69
CA PHE A 43 -20.46 1.77 -12.81
C PHE A 43 -21.16 0.41 -12.92
N TRP A 44 -20.62 -0.52 -13.72
CA TRP A 44 -21.17 -1.86 -13.84
C TRP A 44 -21.11 -2.63 -12.51
N SER A 45 -19.96 -2.60 -11.81
CA SER A 45 -19.82 -3.19 -10.48
C SER A 45 -20.74 -2.53 -9.46
N MET A 46 -20.97 -1.22 -9.62
CA MET A 46 -21.86 -0.44 -8.77
C MET A 46 -23.29 -0.99 -8.79
N TRP A 47 -23.83 -1.29 -9.97
CA TRP A 47 -25.18 -1.83 -10.13
C TRP A 47 -25.33 -3.29 -9.67
N LYS A 48 -24.24 -4.07 -9.68
CA LYS A 48 -24.28 -5.48 -9.30
C LYS A 48 -24.24 -5.71 -7.78
N THR A 49 -23.80 -4.72 -6.99
CA THR A 49 -23.46 -4.91 -5.57
C THR A 49 -24.40 -4.13 -4.64
N LYS A 50 -24.91 -4.75 -3.58
CA LYS A 50 -25.70 -4.06 -2.54
C LYS A 50 -24.79 -3.16 -1.71
N ARG A 51 -24.94 -1.83 -1.85
CA ARG A 51 -24.06 -0.80 -1.24
C ARG A 51 -24.56 -0.23 0.07
N SER A 52 -25.82 -0.46 0.39
CA SER A 52 -26.49 0.19 1.51
C SER A 52 -26.03 -0.30 2.89
N THR A 53 -25.18 -1.34 2.96
CA THR A 53 -24.70 -1.94 4.20
C THR A 53 -23.19 -1.85 4.34
N VAL A 54 -22.70 -1.81 5.59
CA VAL A 54 -21.26 -1.75 5.90
C VAL A 54 -20.51 -2.94 5.31
N ASP A 55 -21.06 -4.15 5.40
CA ASP A 55 -20.46 -5.37 4.81
C ASP A 55 -20.41 -5.33 3.28
N GLY A 56 -21.40 -4.72 2.64
CA GLY A 56 -21.44 -4.54 1.18
C GLY A 56 -20.41 -3.52 0.70
N TYR A 57 -20.27 -2.41 1.43
CA TYR A 57 -19.34 -1.33 1.09
C TYR A 57 -17.88 -1.67 1.42
N PHE A 58 -17.60 -2.23 2.61
CA PHE A 58 -16.23 -2.44 3.09
C PHE A 58 -15.68 -3.85 2.91
N LEU A 59 -16.51 -4.88 2.70
CA LEU A 59 -16.08 -6.28 2.54
C LEU A 59 -16.55 -6.91 1.23
N ALA A 60 -17.18 -6.11 0.35
CA ALA A 60 -17.72 -6.54 -0.92
C ALA A 60 -18.66 -7.77 -0.80
N GLY A 61 -19.36 -7.89 0.34
CA GLY A 61 -20.25 -9.01 0.64
C GLY A 61 -19.57 -10.37 0.85
N LYS A 62 -18.23 -10.45 0.92
CA LYS A 62 -17.46 -11.71 1.07
C LYS A 62 -17.76 -12.75 -0.01
N THR A 63 -17.99 -12.32 -1.25
CA THR A 63 -18.31 -13.23 -2.38
C THR A 63 -17.22 -13.31 -3.43
N MET A 64 -16.02 -12.75 -3.17
CA MET A 64 -15.00 -12.61 -4.20
C MET A 64 -14.30 -13.93 -4.52
N SER A 65 -14.04 -14.12 -5.82
CA SER A 65 -13.28 -15.27 -6.34
C SER A 65 -11.77 -15.06 -6.17
N TRP A 66 -10.95 -16.06 -6.50
CA TRP A 66 -9.51 -16.04 -6.17
C TRP A 66 -8.74 -15.08 -7.09
N TRP A 67 -9.14 -14.96 -8.36
CA TRP A 67 -8.41 -14.15 -9.34
C TRP A 67 -8.58 -12.62 -9.14
N PRO A 68 -9.77 -12.04 -8.83
CA PRO A 68 -9.86 -10.61 -8.52
C PRO A 68 -9.19 -10.28 -7.19
N VAL A 69 -9.26 -11.21 -6.22
CA VAL A 69 -8.56 -11.06 -4.94
C VAL A 69 -7.05 -11.01 -5.17
N GLY A 70 -6.47 -11.96 -5.91
CA GLY A 70 -5.03 -12.00 -6.15
C GLY A 70 -4.49 -10.84 -6.99
N THR A 71 -5.21 -10.44 -8.03
CA THR A 71 -4.85 -9.26 -8.83
C THR A 71 -4.99 -7.97 -8.04
N SER A 72 -6.06 -7.82 -7.24
CA SER A 72 -6.23 -6.64 -6.38
C SER A 72 -5.21 -6.58 -5.24
N LEU A 73 -4.82 -7.72 -4.65
CA LEU A 73 -3.69 -7.80 -3.71
C LEU A 73 -2.39 -7.32 -4.35
N PHE A 74 -2.13 -7.72 -5.60
CA PHE A 74 -0.98 -7.25 -6.36
C PHE A 74 -1.07 -5.76 -6.70
N ALA A 75 -2.19 -5.27 -7.27
CA ALA A 75 -2.38 -3.86 -7.65
C ALA A 75 -2.27 -2.90 -6.47
N SER A 76 -2.81 -3.31 -5.32
CA SER A 76 -2.78 -2.48 -4.12
C SER A 76 -1.42 -2.41 -3.47
N ASN A 77 -0.55 -3.37 -3.79
CA ASN A 77 0.84 -3.33 -3.39
C ASN A 77 1.69 -2.62 -4.45
N VAL A 78 1.64 -3.07 -5.70
CA VAL A 78 2.36 -2.51 -6.84
C VAL A 78 1.66 -1.25 -7.36
N GLY A 79 1.77 -0.19 -6.56
CA GLY A 79 1.33 1.16 -6.91
C GLY A 79 2.37 1.96 -7.70
N SER A 80 2.05 3.22 -7.94
CA SER A 80 2.95 4.19 -8.58
C SER A 80 4.28 4.37 -7.85
N GLY A 81 4.28 4.33 -6.51
CA GLY A 81 5.49 4.39 -5.70
C GLY A 81 6.42 3.22 -5.99
N HIS A 82 5.90 2.07 -6.43
CA HIS A 82 6.72 0.94 -6.86
C HIS A 82 7.25 1.17 -8.28
N PHE A 83 6.43 1.61 -9.24
CA PHE A 83 6.91 1.93 -10.58
C PHE A 83 8.04 2.95 -10.60
N ILE A 84 7.94 3.97 -9.74
CA ILE A 84 8.87 5.10 -9.73
C ILE A 84 10.00 4.84 -8.75
N GLY A 85 9.67 4.50 -7.50
CA GLY A 85 10.67 4.28 -6.46
C GLY A 85 11.45 2.96 -6.61
N MET A 86 10.83 1.86 -7.03
CA MET A 86 11.55 0.58 -7.23
C MET A 86 12.40 0.61 -8.49
N ALA A 87 11.91 1.21 -9.57
CA ALA A 87 12.73 1.45 -10.76
C ALA A 87 13.87 2.43 -10.46
N GLY A 88 13.62 3.50 -9.69
CA GLY A 88 14.66 4.44 -9.24
C GLY A 88 15.70 3.77 -8.35
N SER A 89 15.28 2.96 -7.38
CA SER A 89 16.20 2.16 -6.57
C SER A 89 16.90 1.07 -7.39
N GLY A 90 16.27 0.51 -8.41
CA GLY A 90 16.91 -0.36 -9.39
C GLY A 90 17.98 0.38 -10.21
N ALA A 91 17.71 1.62 -10.62
CA ALA A 91 18.65 2.47 -11.35
C ALA A 91 19.84 2.92 -10.47
N ALA A 92 19.58 3.23 -9.21
CA ALA A 92 20.60 3.69 -8.27
C ALA A 92 21.42 2.54 -7.68
N ALA A 93 20.72 1.54 -7.13
CA ALA A 93 21.28 0.48 -6.33
C ALA A 93 21.30 -0.88 -7.04
N GLY A 94 20.43 -1.19 -8.01
CA GLY A 94 20.39 -2.49 -8.70
C GLY A 94 19.40 -3.50 -8.07
N ILE A 95 19.68 -4.81 -8.23
CA ILE A 95 18.68 -5.87 -8.06
C ILE A 95 18.30 -6.20 -6.61
N ALA A 96 19.12 -5.79 -5.64
CA ALA A 96 18.90 -6.02 -4.20
C ALA A 96 17.58 -5.39 -3.68
N SER A 97 17.03 -4.39 -4.40
CA SER A 97 15.76 -3.73 -4.08
C SER A 97 14.51 -4.64 -4.17
N VAL A 98 14.60 -5.86 -4.69
CA VAL A 98 13.45 -6.79 -4.83
C VAL A 98 13.12 -7.53 -3.53
N ALA A 99 14.06 -7.63 -2.59
CA ALA A 99 13.90 -8.44 -1.39
C ALA A 99 12.76 -7.98 -0.44
N PHE A 100 12.28 -6.73 -0.60
CA PHE A 100 11.27 -6.11 0.26
C PHE A 100 9.86 -6.70 0.16
N GLU A 101 9.63 -7.63 -0.75
CA GLU A 101 8.28 -8.04 -1.15
C GLU A 101 7.78 -9.35 -0.52
N TRP A 102 8.56 -10.04 0.33
CA TRP A 102 8.24 -11.43 0.72
C TRP A 102 7.94 -11.63 2.23
N ASN A 103 6.89 -12.41 2.57
CA ASN A 103 6.38 -12.92 3.89
C ASN A 103 5.14 -12.22 4.51
N VAL A 104 4.24 -12.97 5.22
CA VAL A 104 2.75 -12.75 5.32
C VAL A 104 2.10 -13.28 6.66
N THR A 105 1.49 -12.51 7.63
CA THR A 105 0.29 -12.91 8.53
C THR A 105 -0.50 -11.81 9.41
N THR A 106 -1.86 -11.92 9.72
CA THR A 106 -2.91 -10.80 9.79
C THR A 106 -3.65 -10.17 11.06
N MET A 107 -3.84 -8.83 11.22
CA MET A 107 -3.87 -8.19 12.59
C MET A 107 -5.12 -7.53 13.31
N PRO A 108 -5.81 -6.42 12.91
CA PRO A 108 -6.41 -5.52 13.94
C PRO A 108 -7.59 -6.04 14.79
N GLU A 109 -8.68 -6.53 14.18
CA GLU A 109 -9.81 -7.14 14.91
C GLU A 109 -9.35 -8.42 15.65
N TYR A 110 -8.38 -9.11 15.06
CA TYR A 110 -7.75 -10.26 15.68
C TYR A 110 -7.06 -9.86 17.00
N LEU A 111 -6.35 -8.73 17.07
CA LEU A 111 -5.67 -8.30 18.31
C LEU A 111 -6.67 -7.99 19.41
N GLN A 112 -7.77 -7.34 19.06
CA GLN A 112 -8.84 -7.05 20.01
C GLN A 112 -9.41 -8.35 20.60
N LYS A 113 -9.65 -9.36 19.76
CA LYS A 113 -10.11 -10.68 20.23
C LYS A 113 -9.03 -11.43 21.04
N ARG A 114 -7.76 -11.33 20.62
CA ARG A 114 -6.63 -12.08 21.19
C ARG A 114 -6.14 -11.55 22.53
N PHE A 115 -6.04 -10.23 22.66
CA PHE A 115 -5.52 -9.59 23.86
C PHE A 115 -6.63 -8.99 24.72
N GLY A 116 -7.81 -8.74 24.14
CA GLY A 116 -8.88 -8.05 24.83
C GLY A 116 -8.57 -6.56 25.02
N GLY A 117 -9.55 -5.84 25.56
CA GLY A 117 -9.42 -4.41 25.83
C GLY A 117 -9.47 -3.53 24.57
N LYS A 118 -9.55 -2.21 24.80
CA LYS A 118 -9.64 -1.20 23.73
C LYS A 118 -8.31 -0.46 23.49
N ARG A 119 -7.32 -0.63 24.38
CA ARG A 119 -6.06 0.15 24.39
C ARG A 119 -5.17 -0.19 23.20
N ILE A 120 -4.86 -1.47 23.00
CA ILE A 120 -4.02 -1.93 21.88
C ILE A 120 -4.67 -1.62 20.52
N GLN A 121 -5.98 -1.84 20.40
CA GLN A 121 -6.73 -1.52 19.18
C GLN A 121 -6.66 -0.03 18.83
N LEU A 122 -6.93 0.84 19.81
CA LEU A 122 -6.88 2.29 19.61
C LEU A 122 -5.47 2.76 19.21
N PHE A 123 -4.45 2.24 19.91
CA PHE A 123 -3.06 2.58 19.64
C PHE A 123 -2.67 2.19 18.21
N ILE A 124 -2.98 0.96 17.78
CA ILE A 124 -2.61 0.46 16.44
C ILE A 124 -3.41 1.17 15.35
N ALA A 125 -4.69 1.48 15.60
CA ALA A 125 -5.50 2.26 14.66
C ALA A 125 -4.89 3.65 14.42
N ILE A 126 -4.46 4.34 15.48
CA ILE A 126 -3.79 5.64 15.37
C ILE A 126 -2.45 5.50 14.64
N LEU A 127 -1.63 4.51 15.04
CA LEU A 127 -0.34 4.23 14.40
C LEU A 127 -0.48 3.93 12.91
N TYR A 128 -1.49 3.16 12.49
CA TYR A 128 -1.71 2.84 11.08
C TYR A 128 -2.13 4.05 10.27
N LEU A 129 -3.03 4.87 10.79
CA LEU A 129 -3.40 6.13 10.14
C LEU A 129 -2.18 7.06 10.02
N PHE A 130 -1.33 7.10 11.03
CA PHE A 130 -0.06 7.82 10.99
C PHE A 130 0.86 7.24 9.90
N ILE A 131 1.15 5.94 9.91
CA ILE A 131 2.01 5.29 8.91
C ILE A 131 1.47 5.54 7.49
N TYR A 132 0.17 5.43 7.26
CA TYR A 132 -0.43 5.63 5.94
C TYR A 132 -0.21 7.03 5.38
N ILE A 133 -0.23 8.07 6.21
CA ILE A 133 0.11 9.44 5.78
C ILE A 133 1.58 9.49 5.34
N PHE A 134 2.49 8.93 6.14
CA PHE A 134 3.94 9.10 5.97
C PHE A 134 4.54 8.22 4.87
N THR A 135 4.06 6.99 4.70
CA THR A 135 4.69 5.98 3.84
C THR A 135 3.87 5.60 2.61
N LYS A 136 2.54 5.82 2.61
CA LYS A 136 1.67 5.39 1.52
C LYS A 136 1.08 6.57 0.74
N ILE A 137 0.22 7.37 1.36
CA ILE A 137 -0.56 8.41 0.67
C ILE A 137 0.38 9.48 0.07
N SER A 138 1.24 10.08 0.90
CA SER A 138 2.12 11.16 0.45
C SER A 138 3.11 10.68 -0.61
N VAL A 139 3.58 9.44 -0.48
CA VAL A 139 4.53 8.81 -1.40
C VAL A 139 3.89 8.48 -2.74
N ASP A 140 2.72 7.83 -2.74
CA ASP A 140 2.00 7.51 -3.99
C ASP A 140 1.63 8.78 -4.75
N MET A 141 1.20 9.83 -4.03
CA MET A 141 0.90 11.13 -4.63
C MET A 141 2.14 11.80 -5.21
N TYR A 142 3.25 11.81 -4.47
CA TYR A 142 4.52 12.36 -4.94
C TYR A 142 5.02 11.61 -6.18
N ALA A 143 5.05 10.29 -6.13
CA ALA A 143 5.39 9.43 -7.26
C ALA A 143 4.54 9.80 -8.48
N GLY A 144 3.22 9.86 -8.32
CA GLY A 144 2.33 10.23 -9.42
C GLY A 144 2.57 11.63 -9.98
N ALA A 145 2.88 12.58 -9.11
CA ALA A 145 3.17 13.94 -9.50
C ALA A 145 4.49 14.06 -10.27
N VAL A 146 5.54 13.33 -9.87
CA VAL A 146 6.81 13.22 -10.62
C VAL A 146 6.54 12.71 -12.03
N PHE A 147 5.74 11.66 -12.17
CA PHE A 147 5.42 11.14 -13.50
C PHE A 147 4.67 12.15 -14.38
N ILE A 148 3.64 12.81 -13.83
CA ILE A 148 2.89 13.84 -14.56
C ILE A 148 3.80 15.03 -14.90
N GLN A 149 4.72 15.41 -14.01
CA GLN A 149 5.71 16.45 -14.28
C GLN A 149 6.62 16.05 -15.44
N GLN A 150 7.14 14.82 -15.47
CA GLN A 150 7.96 14.35 -16.59
C GLN A 150 7.17 14.31 -17.90
N ALA A 151 5.91 13.89 -17.85
CA ALA A 151 5.09 13.70 -19.04
C ALA A 151 4.47 14.99 -19.62
N LEU A 152 4.01 15.89 -18.74
CA LEU A 152 3.27 17.11 -19.11
C LEU A 152 4.06 18.40 -18.84
N GLN A 153 5.20 18.32 -18.14
CA GLN A 153 5.98 19.49 -17.70
C GLN A 153 5.15 20.45 -16.84
N TRP A 154 4.18 19.90 -16.11
CA TRP A 154 3.31 20.66 -15.21
C TRP A 154 3.94 20.85 -13.84
N ASN A 155 3.49 21.89 -13.15
CA ASN A 155 3.82 22.07 -11.74
C ASN A 155 3.32 20.87 -10.92
N ILE A 156 4.17 20.34 -10.04
CA ILE A 156 3.90 19.17 -9.20
C ILE A 156 2.58 19.30 -8.41
N TYR A 157 2.26 20.49 -7.89
CA TYR A 157 1.03 20.70 -7.12
C TYR A 157 -0.23 20.67 -7.98
N VAL A 158 -0.16 21.15 -9.23
CA VAL A 158 -1.28 21.08 -10.18
C VAL A 158 -1.55 19.62 -10.54
N ALA A 159 -0.49 18.84 -10.78
CA ALA A 159 -0.59 17.41 -11.02
C ALA A 159 -1.23 16.66 -9.84
N VAL A 160 -0.81 16.97 -8.60
CA VAL A 160 -1.38 16.40 -7.38
C VAL A 160 -2.87 16.72 -7.24
N VAL A 161 -3.27 17.99 -7.41
CA VAL A 161 -4.68 18.39 -7.27
C VAL A 161 -5.56 17.71 -8.31
N LEU A 162 -5.11 17.63 -9.58
CA LEU A 162 -5.84 16.91 -10.62
C LEU A 162 -6.00 15.42 -10.27
N LEU A 163 -4.91 14.77 -9.84
CA LEU A 163 -4.91 13.36 -9.47
C LEU A 163 -5.89 13.09 -8.32
N LEU A 164 -5.86 13.94 -7.28
CA LEU A 164 -6.74 13.84 -6.13
C LEU A 164 -8.21 14.06 -6.51
N PHE A 165 -8.49 15.02 -7.38
CA PHE A 165 -9.85 15.28 -7.84
C PHE A 165 -10.45 14.05 -8.54
N ILE A 166 -9.71 13.45 -9.47
CA ILE A 166 -10.13 12.24 -10.19
C ILE A 166 -10.30 11.06 -9.22
N THR A 167 -9.32 10.87 -8.33
CA THR A 167 -9.34 9.78 -7.34
C THR A 167 -10.50 9.93 -6.37
N ALA A 168 -10.80 11.14 -5.90
CA ALA A 168 -11.90 11.42 -4.98
C ALA A 168 -13.26 11.15 -5.64
N LEU A 169 -13.45 11.57 -6.90
CA LEU A 169 -14.69 11.32 -7.66
C LEU A 169 -14.97 9.81 -7.77
N TYR A 170 -13.93 9.02 -8.02
CA TYR A 170 -14.04 7.57 -8.12
C TYR A 170 -14.25 6.88 -6.74
N THR A 171 -13.48 7.28 -5.72
CA THR A 171 -13.53 6.69 -4.36
C THR A 171 -14.87 6.91 -3.68
N VAL A 172 -15.45 8.11 -3.82
CA VAL A 172 -16.73 8.44 -3.17
C VAL A 172 -17.89 7.63 -3.77
N ALA A 173 -17.81 7.26 -5.05
CA ALA A 173 -18.85 6.53 -5.76
C ALA A 173 -18.73 5.01 -5.65
N GLY A 174 -17.52 4.44 -5.62
CA GLY A 174 -17.27 3.00 -5.73
C GLY A 174 -16.75 2.35 -4.44
N GLY A 175 -17.61 1.65 -3.68
CA GLY A 175 -17.18 0.83 -2.53
C GLY A 175 -16.21 -0.30 -2.90
N LEU A 176 -15.74 -1.10 -1.91
CA LEU A 176 -14.64 -2.08 -2.07
C LEU A 176 -14.83 -3.04 -3.27
N ALA A 177 -16.06 -3.46 -3.58
CA ALA A 177 -16.30 -4.32 -4.74
C ALA A 177 -15.90 -3.67 -6.07
N ALA A 178 -16.23 -2.39 -6.25
CA ALA A 178 -15.85 -1.65 -7.46
C ALA A 178 -14.33 -1.51 -7.53
N VAL A 179 -13.68 -1.20 -6.40
CA VAL A 179 -12.22 -1.12 -6.28
C VAL A 179 -11.57 -2.44 -6.71
N ILE A 180 -11.99 -3.59 -6.16
CA ILE A 180 -11.39 -4.90 -6.49
C ILE A 180 -11.53 -5.24 -7.99
N TYR A 181 -12.67 -4.95 -8.62
CA TYR A 181 -12.86 -5.24 -10.04
C TYR A 181 -12.06 -4.31 -10.95
N THR A 182 -11.98 -3.02 -10.63
CA THR A 182 -11.14 -2.11 -11.39
C THR A 182 -9.67 -2.41 -11.21
N ASP A 183 -9.23 -2.76 -10.00
CA ASP A 183 -7.85 -3.19 -9.73
C ASP A 183 -7.47 -4.39 -10.59
N ALA A 184 -8.39 -5.36 -10.75
CA ALA A 184 -8.14 -6.55 -11.55
C ALA A 184 -7.92 -6.22 -13.04
N VAL A 185 -8.76 -5.33 -13.60
CA VAL A 185 -8.59 -4.86 -14.99
C VAL A 185 -7.32 -4.03 -15.12
N GLN A 186 -7.07 -3.12 -14.19
CA GLN A 186 -5.90 -2.24 -14.18
C GLN A 186 -4.61 -3.05 -14.08
N THR A 187 -4.58 -4.11 -13.28
CA THR A 187 -3.44 -5.05 -13.21
C THR A 187 -3.11 -5.61 -14.58
N GLY A 188 -4.11 -6.08 -15.33
CA GLY A 188 -3.90 -6.64 -16.66
C GLY A 188 -3.27 -5.64 -17.63
N ILE A 189 -3.85 -4.42 -17.70
CA ILE A 189 -3.34 -3.35 -18.57
C ILE A 189 -1.93 -2.94 -18.14
N MET A 190 -1.69 -2.86 -16.84
CA MET A 190 -0.40 -2.50 -16.25
C MET A 190 0.71 -3.49 -16.58
N LEU A 191 0.43 -4.80 -16.49
CA LEU A 191 1.37 -5.84 -16.87
C LEU A 191 1.70 -5.78 -18.36
N ILE A 192 0.71 -5.60 -19.23
CA ILE A 192 0.92 -5.47 -20.68
C ILE A 192 1.80 -4.25 -20.97
N GLY A 193 1.51 -3.11 -20.36
CA GLY A 193 2.28 -1.88 -20.53
C GLY A 193 3.73 -2.05 -20.07
N ALA A 194 3.95 -2.56 -18.86
CA ALA A 194 5.28 -2.74 -18.30
C ALA A 194 6.11 -3.76 -19.09
N LEU A 195 5.52 -4.88 -19.53
CA LEU A 195 6.18 -5.85 -20.40
C LEU A 195 6.56 -5.25 -21.76
N THR A 196 5.70 -4.40 -22.32
CA THR A 196 5.99 -3.68 -23.57
C THR A 196 7.20 -2.77 -23.38
N LEU A 197 7.22 -1.95 -22.32
CA LEU A 197 8.35 -1.08 -22.01
C LEU A 197 9.64 -1.87 -21.82
N THR A 198 9.60 -2.98 -21.08
CA THR A 198 10.76 -3.86 -20.90
C THR A 198 11.28 -4.38 -22.25
N GLY A 199 10.40 -4.81 -23.15
CA GLY A 199 10.77 -5.28 -24.48
C GLY A 199 11.51 -4.21 -25.29
N PHE A 200 10.98 -2.98 -25.33
CA PHE A 200 11.64 -1.85 -25.99
C PHE A 200 12.97 -1.49 -25.31
N SER A 201 13.01 -1.49 -23.98
CA SER A 201 14.23 -1.17 -23.20
C SER A 201 15.36 -2.16 -23.52
N PHE A 202 15.06 -3.45 -23.60
CA PHE A 202 16.05 -4.47 -23.96
C PHE A 202 16.48 -4.40 -25.43
N ALA A 203 15.59 -3.99 -26.33
CA ALA A 203 15.96 -3.76 -27.72
C ALA A 203 16.96 -2.61 -27.86
N GLU A 204 16.73 -1.50 -27.14
CA GLU A 204 17.58 -0.31 -27.19
C GLU A 204 18.96 -0.52 -26.54
N VAL A 205 19.01 -1.20 -25.39
CA VAL A 205 20.29 -1.45 -24.70
C VAL A 205 21.19 -2.44 -25.46
N GLY A 206 20.62 -3.26 -26.36
CA GLY A 206 21.33 -4.32 -27.08
C GLY A 206 21.28 -5.70 -26.42
N GLY A 207 20.27 -5.95 -25.57
CA GLY A 207 20.05 -7.23 -24.90
C GLY A 207 20.76 -7.39 -23.55
N TRP A 208 20.68 -8.60 -22.99
CA TRP A 208 21.12 -8.90 -21.62
C TRP A 208 22.62 -8.70 -21.38
N ASN A 209 23.48 -9.18 -22.27
CA ASN A 209 24.93 -9.05 -22.11
C ASN A 209 25.36 -7.58 -22.17
N ALA A 210 24.73 -6.79 -23.04
CA ALA A 210 24.97 -5.36 -23.14
C ALA A 210 24.50 -4.60 -21.89
N LEU A 211 23.39 -5.02 -21.26
CA LEU A 211 22.96 -4.48 -19.97
C LEU A 211 24.04 -4.67 -18.90
N LEU A 212 24.59 -5.88 -18.76
CA LEU A 212 25.63 -6.18 -17.77
C LEU A 212 26.90 -5.32 -17.99
N GLU A 213 27.35 -5.22 -19.24
CA GLU A 213 28.56 -4.48 -19.60
C GLU A 213 28.39 -2.96 -19.47
N ARG A 214 27.29 -2.43 -20.04
CA ARG A 214 27.08 -0.97 -20.12
C ARG A 214 26.63 -0.37 -18.79
N TYR A 215 25.98 -1.13 -17.91
CA TYR A 215 25.56 -0.61 -16.60
C TYR A 215 26.76 -0.11 -15.78
N ALA A 216 27.87 -0.83 -15.78
CA ALA A 216 29.09 -0.41 -15.08
C ALA A 216 29.69 0.90 -15.63
N MET A 217 29.43 1.21 -16.91
CA MET A 217 29.91 2.40 -17.60
C MET A 217 28.93 3.57 -17.56
N ALA A 218 27.76 3.41 -16.93
CA ALA A 218 26.70 4.41 -16.88
C ALA A 218 26.97 5.50 -15.81
N ILE A 219 28.03 6.27 -16.03
CA ILE A 219 28.53 7.33 -15.14
C ILE A 219 28.19 8.70 -15.75
N PRO A 220 27.63 9.65 -14.98
CA PRO A 220 27.36 11.00 -15.47
C PRO A 220 28.65 11.74 -15.82
N SER A 221 28.57 12.60 -16.83
CA SER A 221 29.69 13.43 -17.33
C SER A 221 30.12 14.51 -16.34
N VAL A 222 29.18 15.08 -15.58
CA VAL A 222 29.42 16.10 -14.55
C VAL A 222 29.32 15.45 -13.17
N ARG A 223 30.45 15.35 -12.47
CA ARG A 223 30.55 14.85 -11.09
C ARG A 223 31.83 15.33 -10.41
N ASP A 224 31.90 15.20 -9.08
CA ASP A 224 33.19 15.27 -8.38
C ASP A 224 34.05 14.04 -8.73
N PRO A 225 35.27 14.21 -9.26
CA PRO A 225 36.19 13.09 -9.44
C PRO A 225 36.65 12.46 -8.11
N ASN A 226 36.61 13.19 -6.99
CA ASN A 226 37.10 12.73 -5.68
C ASN A 226 36.09 11.88 -4.89
N THR A 227 34.84 11.79 -5.35
CA THR A 227 33.78 11.04 -4.66
C THR A 227 33.34 9.82 -5.47
N THR A 228 32.66 8.89 -4.79
CA THR A 228 32.03 7.72 -5.42
C THR A 228 30.62 8.02 -5.96
N CYS A 229 30.15 9.26 -5.84
CA CYS A 229 28.79 9.63 -6.23
C CYS A 229 28.60 9.59 -7.75
N GLY A 230 27.42 9.12 -8.17
CA GLY A 230 27.08 8.91 -9.58
C GLY A 230 27.74 7.68 -10.21
N ILE A 231 28.66 6.99 -9.52
CA ILE A 231 29.28 5.76 -10.01
C ILE A 231 28.37 4.55 -9.66
N PRO A 232 28.00 3.71 -10.65
CA PRO A 232 27.30 2.46 -10.38
C PRO A 232 28.12 1.52 -9.48
N ARG A 233 27.47 0.83 -8.54
CA ARG A 233 28.16 -0.16 -7.69
C ARG A 233 28.62 -1.38 -8.50
N GLU A 234 29.78 -1.92 -8.14
CA GLU A 234 30.33 -3.14 -8.76
C GLU A 234 29.47 -4.39 -8.46
N ASP A 235 28.81 -4.43 -7.30
CA ASP A 235 27.92 -5.51 -6.84
C ASP A 235 26.43 -5.24 -7.17
N ALA A 236 26.13 -4.40 -8.17
CA ALA A 236 24.76 -4.03 -8.53
C ALA A 236 23.90 -5.22 -8.98
N PHE A 237 24.53 -6.28 -9.50
CA PHE A 237 23.90 -7.53 -9.92
C PHE A 237 23.97 -8.64 -8.86
N HIS A 238 24.31 -8.31 -7.60
CA HIS A 238 24.21 -9.23 -6.48
C HIS A 238 23.09 -8.80 -5.52
N LEU A 239 22.31 -9.79 -5.10
CA LEU A 239 21.24 -9.67 -4.11
C LEU A 239 21.82 -9.65 -2.70
N PHE A 240 22.79 -10.52 -2.37
CA PHE A 240 23.45 -10.53 -1.08
C PHE A 240 24.79 -9.79 -1.13
N ARG A 241 24.73 -8.53 -0.69
CA ARG A 241 25.88 -7.64 -0.65
C ARG A 241 26.61 -7.67 0.67
N ASP A 242 27.80 -7.08 0.68
CA ASP A 242 28.67 -6.98 1.84
C ASP A 242 27.90 -6.58 3.13
N PRO A 243 28.09 -7.29 4.25
CA PRO A 243 27.31 -7.06 5.45
C PRO A 243 27.62 -5.73 6.16
N VAL A 244 28.71 -5.04 5.87
CA VAL A 244 29.16 -3.86 6.63
C VAL A 244 29.16 -2.59 5.79
N THR A 245 29.61 -2.68 4.54
CA THR A 245 29.87 -1.53 3.65
C THR A 245 28.78 -1.35 2.58
N SER A 246 27.79 -2.24 2.54
CA SER A 246 26.70 -2.17 1.58
C SER A 246 25.57 -1.21 1.97
N ASP A 247 24.90 -0.66 0.95
CA ASP A 247 23.64 0.07 1.03
C ASP A 247 22.44 -0.85 1.32
N LEU A 248 22.59 -2.14 1.04
CA LEU A 248 21.62 -3.19 1.32
C LEU A 248 22.37 -4.42 1.84
N PRO A 249 22.78 -4.44 3.12
CA PRO A 249 23.57 -5.52 3.69
C PRO A 249 22.74 -6.82 3.78
N TRP A 250 23.28 -7.94 3.30
CA TRP A 250 22.53 -9.20 3.18
C TRP A 250 21.87 -9.70 4.49
N PRO A 251 22.47 -9.60 5.69
CA PRO A 251 21.80 -10.06 6.90
C PRO A 251 20.67 -9.11 7.29
N GLY A 252 20.84 -7.82 7.01
CA GLY A 252 19.78 -6.82 7.15
C GLY A 252 18.63 -7.10 6.19
N ILE A 253 18.91 -7.50 4.96
CA ILE A 253 17.88 -7.93 4.01
C ILE A 253 17.13 -9.15 4.55
N LEU A 254 17.83 -10.21 4.98
CA LEU A 254 17.14 -11.42 5.42
C LEU A 254 16.37 -11.24 6.73
N LEU A 255 16.95 -10.59 7.73
CA LEU A 255 16.34 -10.48 9.06
C LEU A 255 15.57 -9.18 9.27
N GLY A 256 16.18 -8.06 8.86
CA GLY A 256 15.65 -6.72 9.05
C GLY A 256 14.47 -6.39 8.16
N MET A 257 14.35 -7.06 7.01
CA MET A 257 13.26 -6.87 6.07
C MET A 257 12.11 -7.87 6.27
N SER A 258 12.42 -9.14 6.56
CA SER A 258 11.38 -10.19 6.69
C SER A 258 10.29 -9.85 7.71
N ILE A 259 10.65 -9.15 8.79
CA ILE A 259 9.71 -8.79 9.86
C ILE A 259 8.75 -7.67 9.42
N PRO A 260 9.22 -6.51 8.92
CA PRO A 260 8.37 -5.54 8.24
C PRO A 260 7.54 -6.12 7.09
N SER A 261 8.11 -6.96 6.22
CA SER A 261 7.36 -7.56 5.11
C SER A 261 6.17 -8.39 5.60
N MET A 262 6.37 -9.17 6.66
CA MET A 262 5.29 -9.92 7.32
C MET A 262 4.19 -9.03 7.89
N TRP A 263 4.55 -7.87 8.46
CA TRP A 263 3.58 -6.85 8.82
C TRP A 263 2.83 -6.35 7.59
N TYR A 264 3.54 -6.01 6.51
CA TYR A 264 2.95 -5.43 5.32
C TYR A 264 1.91 -6.34 4.69
N TRP A 265 2.25 -7.60 4.48
CA TRP A 265 1.36 -8.47 3.73
C TRP A 265 0.12 -8.87 4.48
N CYS A 266 0.06 -8.59 5.77
CA CYS A 266 -1.03 -9.10 6.54
C CYS A 266 -1.42 -8.34 7.78
N SER A 267 -0.53 -7.68 8.48
CA SER A 267 -1.02 -6.75 9.50
C SER A 267 -1.67 -5.51 8.85
N ASP A 268 -1.20 -5.13 7.66
CA ASP A 268 -1.75 -4.02 6.87
C ASP A 268 -3.20 -4.23 6.43
N GLN A 269 -4.05 -3.27 6.78
CA GLN A 269 -5.48 -3.34 6.52
C GLN A 269 -5.82 -3.37 5.03
N VAL A 270 -5.03 -2.72 4.17
CA VAL A 270 -5.24 -2.70 2.71
C VAL A 270 -5.20 -4.10 2.13
N ILE A 271 -4.28 -4.93 2.63
CA ILE A 271 -4.05 -6.29 2.13
C ILE A 271 -5.04 -7.27 2.76
N VAL A 272 -5.27 -7.17 4.07
CA VAL A 272 -6.19 -8.07 4.81
C VAL A 272 -7.61 -7.97 4.30
N GLN A 273 -8.11 -6.76 4.08
CA GLN A 273 -9.50 -6.54 3.68
C GLN A 273 -9.86 -7.30 2.40
N ARG A 274 -8.91 -7.40 1.47
CA ARG A 274 -9.08 -8.12 0.19
C ARG A 274 -9.10 -9.63 0.37
N SER A 275 -8.21 -10.15 1.22
CA SER A 275 -8.20 -11.56 1.59
C SER A 275 -9.49 -11.96 2.32
N LEU A 276 -10.05 -11.09 3.16
CA LEU A 276 -11.32 -11.30 3.86
C LEU A 276 -12.55 -11.17 2.96
N ALA A 277 -12.45 -10.48 1.81
CA ALA A 277 -13.52 -10.40 0.82
C ALA A 277 -13.68 -11.70 0.01
N ALA A 278 -12.72 -12.63 0.11
CA ALA A 278 -12.80 -13.93 -0.56
C ALA A 278 -13.95 -14.79 0.00
N LYS A 279 -14.59 -15.56 -0.88
CA LYS A 279 -15.76 -16.38 -0.50
C LYS A 279 -15.49 -17.54 0.46
N ASN A 280 -14.25 -18.05 0.48
CA ASN A 280 -13.81 -19.12 1.38
C ASN A 280 -12.27 -19.15 1.48
N LEU A 281 -11.75 -19.98 2.39
CA LEU A 281 -10.31 -20.11 2.64
C LEU A 281 -9.50 -20.49 1.39
N LEU A 282 -10.02 -21.42 0.57
CA LEU A 282 -9.35 -21.86 -0.64
C LEU A 282 -9.16 -20.70 -1.63
N HIS A 283 -10.18 -19.85 -1.77
CA HIS A 283 -10.12 -18.66 -2.63
C HIS A 283 -9.18 -17.58 -2.09
N ALA A 284 -9.09 -17.41 -0.78
CA ALA A 284 -8.10 -16.53 -0.16
C ALA A 284 -6.67 -17.04 -0.38
N LYS A 285 -6.43 -18.36 -0.25
CA LYS A 285 -5.13 -18.99 -0.55
C LYS A 285 -4.77 -18.86 -2.02
N GLY A 286 -5.71 -19.17 -2.92
CA GLY A 286 -5.51 -19.03 -4.37
C GLY A 286 -5.22 -17.59 -4.78
N GLY A 287 -5.90 -16.60 -4.17
CA GLY A 287 -5.63 -15.19 -4.39
C GLY A 287 -4.23 -14.79 -3.90
N SER A 288 -3.85 -15.22 -2.70
CA SER A 288 -2.50 -14.97 -2.16
C SER A 288 -1.40 -15.59 -3.03
N LEU A 289 -1.64 -16.80 -3.55
CA LEU A 289 -0.71 -17.49 -4.42
C LEU A 289 -0.57 -16.83 -5.80
N LEU A 290 -1.68 -16.37 -6.39
CA LEU A 290 -1.64 -15.57 -7.60
C LEU A 290 -0.84 -14.27 -7.39
N ALA A 291 -1.07 -13.58 -6.27
CA ALA A 291 -0.31 -12.39 -5.92
C ALA A 291 1.20 -12.69 -5.78
N ALA A 292 1.56 -13.82 -5.17
CA ALA A 292 2.95 -14.26 -5.05
C ALA A 292 3.62 -14.50 -6.42
N TYR A 293 2.93 -15.14 -7.37
CA TYR A 293 3.45 -15.29 -8.74
C TYR A 293 3.65 -13.95 -9.42
N LEU A 294 2.67 -13.05 -9.34
CA LEU A 294 2.77 -11.72 -9.92
C LEU A 294 3.91 -10.90 -9.28
N LYS A 295 4.26 -11.15 -8.02
CA LYS A 295 5.34 -10.48 -7.30
C LYS A 295 6.75 -10.85 -7.74
N ILE A 296 6.92 -11.87 -8.57
CA ILE A 296 8.20 -12.16 -9.22
C ILE A 296 8.46 -11.16 -10.37
N LEU A 297 7.41 -10.60 -10.97
CA LEU A 297 7.50 -9.76 -12.17
C LEU A 297 8.19 -8.39 -11.97
N PRO A 298 8.02 -7.65 -10.86
CA PRO A 298 8.64 -6.33 -10.65
C PRO A 298 10.15 -6.29 -10.87
N PHE A 299 10.87 -7.37 -10.56
CA PHE A 299 12.28 -7.52 -10.93
C PHE A 299 12.50 -7.26 -12.43
N PHE A 300 11.73 -7.95 -13.28
CA PHE A 300 11.87 -7.89 -14.73
C PHE A 300 11.24 -6.64 -15.36
N ILE A 301 10.15 -6.14 -14.78
CA ILE A 301 9.32 -5.09 -15.41
C ILE A 301 9.52 -3.70 -14.80
N MET A 302 10.28 -3.57 -13.71
CA MET A 302 10.57 -2.29 -13.04
C MET A 302 12.06 -2.10 -12.82
N VAL A 303 12.73 -3.05 -12.13
CA VAL A 303 14.14 -2.92 -11.75
C VAL A 303 15.05 -2.94 -12.98
N LEU A 304 14.90 -3.94 -13.86
CA LEU A 304 15.73 -4.02 -15.08
C LEU A 304 15.52 -2.82 -16.02
N PRO A 305 14.28 -2.36 -16.32
CA PRO A 305 14.07 -1.10 -17.02
C PRO A 305 14.73 0.09 -16.29
N GLY A 306 14.64 0.18 -14.96
CA GLY A 306 15.33 1.22 -14.19
C GLY A 306 16.84 1.25 -14.45
N MET A 307 17.49 0.09 -14.43
CA MET A 307 18.92 -0.05 -14.76
C MET A 307 19.22 0.38 -16.20
N ILE A 308 18.38 -0.02 -17.16
CA ILE A 308 18.51 0.39 -18.57
C ILE A 308 18.35 1.90 -18.73
N SER A 309 17.42 2.51 -18.00
CA SER A 309 17.21 3.97 -18.02
C SER A 309 18.47 4.73 -17.66
N ARG A 310 19.21 4.28 -16.64
CA ARG A 310 20.49 4.87 -16.26
C ARG A 310 21.56 4.74 -17.36
N ILE A 311 21.58 3.63 -18.10
CA ILE A 311 22.49 3.44 -19.23
C ILE A 311 22.19 4.42 -20.36
N LEU A 312 20.91 4.62 -20.67
CA LEU A 312 20.49 5.48 -21.79
C LEU A 312 20.56 6.98 -21.43
N TYR A 313 20.32 7.33 -20.16
CA TYR A 313 20.24 8.71 -19.68
C TYR A 313 21.12 8.95 -18.42
N PRO A 314 22.45 8.72 -18.49
CA PRO A 314 23.31 8.77 -17.32
C PRO A 314 23.40 10.16 -16.68
N ASP A 315 23.40 11.23 -17.48
CA ASP A 315 23.50 12.62 -17.00
C ASP A 315 22.22 13.11 -16.30
N GLU A 316 21.08 12.48 -16.58
CA GLU A 316 19.78 12.86 -15.99
C GLU A 316 19.42 11.93 -14.83
N VAL A 317 19.43 10.60 -15.06
CA VAL A 317 19.01 9.60 -14.08
C VAL A 317 20.10 9.32 -13.04
N GLY A 318 21.36 9.28 -13.49
CA GLY A 318 22.53 9.02 -12.65
C GLY A 318 23.22 10.27 -12.12
N CYS A 319 22.60 11.45 -12.27
CA CYS A 319 23.18 12.73 -11.86
C CYS A 319 23.60 12.71 -10.38
N ALA A 320 24.72 13.36 -10.07
CA ALA A 320 25.24 13.50 -8.71
C ALA A 320 25.61 14.95 -8.35
N ASP A 321 25.62 15.84 -9.34
CA ASP A 321 25.90 17.26 -9.14
C ASP A 321 24.61 18.01 -8.71
N PRO A 322 24.63 18.80 -7.61
CA PRO A 322 23.43 19.45 -7.07
C PRO A 322 22.73 20.40 -8.05
N ASP A 323 23.51 21.16 -8.83
CA ASP A 323 22.95 22.16 -9.74
C ASP A 323 22.32 21.48 -10.95
N VAL A 324 22.97 20.43 -11.47
CA VAL A 324 22.43 19.61 -12.56
C VAL A 324 21.17 18.87 -12.09
N CYS A 325 21.22 18.17 -10.96
CA CYS A 325 20.07 17.41 -10.47
C CYS A 325 18.87 18.31 -10.14
N THR A 326 19.10 19.49 -9.54
CA THR A 326 18.04 20.47 -9.29
C THR A 326 17.38 20.93 -10.58
N LYS A 327 18.15 21.12 -11.65
CA LYS A 327 17.61 21.51 -12.96
C LYS A 327 16.80 20.39 -13.63
N VAL A 328 17.23 19.14 -13.49
CA VAL A 328 16.60 17.97 -14.13
C VAL A 328 15.31 17.56 -13.43
N CYS A 329 15.34 17.41 -12.10
CA CYS A 329 14.21 16.86 -11.35
C CYS A 329 13.78 17.68 -10.12
N GLY A 330 14.40 18.84 -9.87
CA GLY A 330 14.07 19.67 -8.71
C GLY A 330 14.56 19.11 -7.37
N ASN A 331 15.48 18.14 -7.39
CA ASN A 331 16.10 17.56 -6.21
C ASN A 331 17.63 17.64 -6.33
N ALA A 332 18.29 18.23 -5.34
CA ALA A 332 19.75 18.41 -5.33
C ALA A 332 20.53 17.14 -4.98
N VAL A 333 19.87 16.11 -4.41
CA VAL A 333 20.54 14.88 -3.95
C VAL A 333 20.69 13.86 -5.07
N GLY A 334 19.66 13.70 -5.90
CA GLY A 334 19.66 12.76 -7.00
C GLY A 334 18.30 12.64 -7.69
N CYS A 335 18.32 12.15 -8.93
CA CYS A 335 17.14 12.08 -9.79
C CYS A 335 16.75 10.66 -10.19
N SER A 336 17.18 9.63 -9.45
CA SER A 336 16.97 8.23 -9.85
C SER A 336 15.50 7.85 -10.03
N ASP A 337 14.59 8.45 -9.25
CA ASP A 337 13.14 8.21 -9.33
C ASP A 337 12.53 8.56 -10.70
N ILE A 338 13.16 9.42 -11.52
CA ILE A 338 12.62 9.73 -12.86
C ILE A 338 12.88 8.60 -13.89
N ALA A 339 13.69 7.59 -13.55
CA ALA A 339 14.17 6.56 -14.46
C ALA A 339 13.07 5.92 -15.30
N TYR A 340 11.98 5.48 -14.65
CA TYR A 340 10.89 4.80 -15.34
C TYR A 340 10.10 5.75 -16.24
N ALA A 341 9.82 6.95 -15.75
CA ALA A 341 9.11 7.99 -16.50
C ALA A 341 9.90 8.40 -17.76
N LYS A 342 11.21 8.58 -17.61
CA LYS A 342 12.12 8.96 -18.70
C LYS A 342 12.11 7.93 -19.82
N LEU A 343 12.17 6.62 -19.50
CA LEU A 343 12.05 5.57 -20.50
C LEU A 343 10.69 5.62 -21.22
N VAL A 344 9.59 5.76 -20.49
CA VAL A 344 8.26 5.84 -21.11
C VAL A 344 8.15 7.02 -22.08
N MET A 345 8.70 8.17 -21.72
CA MET A 345 8.56 9.41 -22.50
C MET A 345 9.45 9.45 -23.73
N GLU A 346 10.66 8.92 -23.64
CA GLU A 346 11.68 9.05 -24.71
C GLU A 346 11.77 7.80 -25.59
N LEU A 347 11.46 6.61 -25.07
CA LEU A 347 11.64 5.35 -25.81
C LEU A 347 10.38 4.87 -26.52
N LEU A 348 9.19 5.11 -25.96
CA LEU A 348 7.95 4.57 -26.53
C LEU A 348 7.40 5.44 -27.65
N PRO A 349 6.91 4.83 -28.74
CA PRO A 349 6.28 5.57 -29.82
C PRO A 349 4.94 6.16 -29.38
N SER A 350 4.46 7.14 -30.16
CA SER A 350 3.12 7.70 -29.99
C SER A 350 2.05 6.61 -29.98
N GLY A 351 1.07 6.75 -29.09
CA GLY A 351 0.05 5.77 -28.80
C GLY A 351 0.41 4.88 -27.60
N LEU A 352 1.58 4.22 -27.65
CA LEU A 352 2.07 3.41 -26.52
C LEU A 352 2.46 4.26 -25.32
N ARG A 353 3.01 5.46 -25.57
CA ARG A 353 3.28 6.42 -24.51
C ARG A 353 2.00 6.86 -23.78
N GLY A 354 0.94 7.22 -24.51
CA GLY A 354 -0.36 7.53 -23.92
C GLY A 354 -0.98 6.37 -23.14
N LEU A 355 -0.84 5.14 -23.66
CA LEU A 355 -1.25 3.94 -22.95
C LEU A 355 -0.49 3.77 -21.63
N MET A 356 0.83 3.96 -21.63
CA MET A 356 1.65 3.87 -20.42
C MET A 356 1.33 4.97 -19.41
N MET A 357 1.03 6.18 -19.87
CA MET A 357 0.55 7.24 -19.00
C MET A 357 -0.77 6.87 -18.32
N ALA A 358 -1.70 6.32 -19.09
CA ALA A 358 -2.97 5.84 -18.57
C ALA A 358 -2.77 4.72 -17.54
N VAL A 359 -1.84 3.79 -17.79
CA VAL A 359 -1.45 2.72 -16.86
C VAL A 359 -0.87 3.27 -15.55
N MET A 360 -0.01 4.28 -15.60
CA MET A 360 0.59 4.80 -14.37
C MET A 360 -0.43 5.60 -13.54
N ILE A 361 -1.31 6.35 -14.21
CA ILE A 361 -2.45 7.00 -13.54
C ILE A 361 -3.44 5.96 -13.00
N ALA A 362 -3.62 4.83 -13.69
CA ALA A 362 -4.37 3.68 -13.20
C ALA A 362 -3.88 3.19 -11.85
N ALA A 363 -2.58 2.88 -11.80
CA ALA A 363 -1.91 2.33 -10.63
C ALA A 363 -2.00 3.31 -9.46
N LEU A 364 -1.79 4.61 -9.72
CA LEU A 364 -2.00 5.68 -8.74
C LEU A 364 -3.40 5.65 -8.12
N MET A 365 -4.43 5.64 -8.97
CA MET A 365 -5.82 5.64 -8.51
C MET A 365 -6.15 4.37 -7.73
N SER A 366 -5.69 3.21 -8.19
CA SER A 366 -5.88 1.92 -7.52
C SER A 366 -5.30 1.93 -6.10
N SER A 367 -4.04 2.33 -5.94
CA SER A 367 -3.39 2.34 -4.63
C SER A 367 -4.02 3.37 -3.69
N LEU A 368 -4.27 4.60 -4.16
CA LEU A 368 -4.89 5.64 -3.34
C LEU A 368 -6.33 5.27 -2.91
N THR A 369 -7.16 4.77 -3.82
CA THR A 369 -8.54 4.33 -3.47
C THR A 369 -8.53 3.25 -2.40
N SER A 370 -7.58 2.32 -2.49
CA SER A 370 -7.37 1.24 -1.55
C SER A 370 -6.99 1.76 -0.17
N ILE A 371 -6.01 2.67 -0.11
CA ILE A 371 -5.55 3.27 1.14
C ILE A 371 -6.68 4.10 1.78
N PHE A 372 -7.42 4.89 0.99
CA PHE A 372 -8.53 5.69 1.50
C PHE A 372 -9.66 4.84 2.06
N ASN A 373 -10.04 3.75 1.37
CA ASN A 373 -11.06 2.83 1.87
C ASN A 373 -10.62 2.17 3.19
N SER A 374 -9.38 1.68 3.27
CA SER A 374 -8.86 1.05 4.49
C SER A 374 -8.71 2.06 5.64
N SER A 375 -8.23 3.27 5.37
CA SER A 375 -8.12 4.35 6.36
C SER A 375 -9.50 4.77 6.89
N SER A 376 -10.47 4.93 5.99
CA SER A 376 -11.86 5.19 6.35
C SER A 376 -12.43 4.08 7.23
N THR A 377 -12.10 2.82 6.93
CA THR A 377 -12.54 1.68 7.75
C THR A 377 -11.92 1.73 9.15
N ILE A 378 -10.60 1.92 9.25
CA ILE A 378 -9.89 2.01 10.53
C ILE A 378 -10.48 3.15 11.37
N PHE A 379 -10.62 4.33 10.78
CA PHE A 379 -11.17 5.47 11.49
C PHE A 379 -12.61 5.25 11.94
N THR A 380 -13.49 4.74 11.07
CA THR A 380 -14.92 4.59 11.40
C THR A 380 -15.17 3.43 12.38
N MET A 381 -14.53 2.29 12.16
CA MET A 381 -14.79 1.07 12.92
C MET A 381 -13.99 1.02 14.22
N ASP A 382 -12.73 1.47 14.22
CA ASP A 382 -11.85 1.36 15.38
C ASP A 382 -11.83 2.63 16.25
N LEU A 383 -11.98 3.83 15.65
CA LEU A 383 -11.97 5.10 16.38
C LEU A 383 -13.37 5.71 16.58
N TRP A 384 -14.17 5.81 15.53
CA TRP A 384 -15.47 6.49 15.60
C TRP A 384 -16.48 5.71 16.42
N ARG A 385 -16.62 4.39 16.19
CA ARG A 385 -17.48 3.54 17.04
C ARG A 385 -17.04 3.49 18.49
N HIS A 386 -15.75 3.75 18.78
CA HIS A 386 -15.29 3.88 20.15
C HIS A 386 -15.90 5.13 20.81
N HIS A 387 -15.88 6.26 20.11
CA HIS A 387 -16.43 7.53 20.60
C HIS A 387 -17.97 7.58 20.54
N ARG A 388 -18.57 6.94 19.53
CA ARG A 388 -20.01 6.83 19.28
C ARG A 388 -20.44 5.36 19.15
N PRO A 389 -20.69 4.65 20.26
CA PRO A 389 -21.01 3.22 20.25
C PRO A 389 -22.29 2.83 19.48
N HIS A 390 -23.25 3.76 19.38
CA HIS A 390 -24.53 3.57 18.70
C HIS A 390 -24.60 4.34 17.37
N ALA A 391 -23.48 4.50 16.66
CA ALA A 391 -23.46 5.13 15.35
C ALA A 391 -24.25 4.30 14.33
N THR A 392 -25.13 4.96 13.57
CA THR A 392 -25.88 4.31 12.49
C THR A 392 -24.95 3.98 11.31
N GLU A 393 -25.29 2.97 10.50
CA GLU A 393 -24.51 2.66 9.27
C GLU A 393 -24.37 3.90 8.37
N TRP A 394 -25.39 4.75 8.34
CA TRP A 394 -25.40 5.99 7.57
C TRP A 394 -24.38 7.02 8.09
N GLU A 395 -24.31 7.21 9.41
CA GLU A 395 -23.31 8.06 10.05
C GLU A 395 -21.89 7.58 9.75
N LEU A 396 -21.63 6.28 9.88
CA LEU A 396 -20.33 5.66 9.61
C LEU A 396 -19.87 5.91 8.17
N MET A 397 -20.76 5.79 7.19
CA MET A 397 -20.45 6.05 5.78
C MET A 397 -20.08 7.52 5.52
N ILE A 398 -20.79 8.47 6.12
CA ILE A 398 -20.52 9.91 5.95
C ILE A 398 -19.20 10.29 6.62
N VAL A 399 -19.01 9.87 7.88
CA VAL A 399 -17.81 10.17 8.66
C VAL A 399 -16.56 9.61 7.98
N GLY A 400 -16.64 8.40 7.45
CA GLY A 400 -15.54 7.78 6.71
C GLY A 400 -15.08 8.62 5.50
N ARG A 401 -16.02 9.13 4.71
CA ARG A 401 -15.70 9.97 3.54
C ARG A 401 -15.16 11.35 3.92
N MET A 402 -15.71 11.97 4.95
CA MET A 402 -15.18 13.24 5.47
C MET A 402 -13.76 13.07 5.99
N PHE A 403 -13.48 11.95 6.66
CA PHE A 403 -12.13 11.64 7.15
C PHE A 403 -11.12 11.46 6.00
N VAL A 404 -11.50 10.80 4.90
CA VAL A 404 -10.65 10.69 3.71
C VAL A 404 -10.26 12.07 3.17
N LEU A 405 -11.18 13.03 3.11
CA LEU A 405 -10.86 14.40 2.67
C LEU A 405 -9.84 15.06 3.59
N VAL A 406 -9.96 14.87 4.91
CA VAL A 406 -8.98 15.38 5.89
C VAL A 406 -7.61 14.74 5.68
N LEU A 407 -7.56 13.41 5.51
CA LEU A 407 -6.32 12.69 5.24
C LEU A 407 -5.62 13.19 3.98
N VAL A 408 -6.37 13.45 2.92
CA VAL A 408 -5.83 14.01 1.67
C VAL A 408 -5.15 15.35 1.92
N VAL A 409 -5.81 16.27 2.63
CA VAL A 409 -5.23 17.59 2.95
C VAL A 409 -3.93 17.46 3.74
N VAL A 410 -3.92 16.63 4.79
CA VAL A 410 -2.73 16.40 5.61
C VAL A 410 -1.59 15.80 4.77
N SER A 411 -1.90 14.88 3.86
CA SER A 411 -0.90 14.23 3.00
C SER A 411 -0.32 15.20 1.96
N VAL A 412 -1.14 16.11 1.41
CA VAL A 412 -0.64 17.19 0.51
C VAL A 412 0.35 18.09 1.25
N LEU A 413 0.02 18.49 2.49
CA LEU A 413 0.88 19.34 3.32
C LEU A 413 2.21 18.64 3.67
N TRP A 414 2.25 17.31 3.60
CA TRP A 414 3.44 16.52 3.89
C TRP A 414 4.39 16.33 2.70
N ILE A 415 3.94 16.58 1.47
CA ILE A 415 4.78 16.41 0.25
C ILE A 415 6.14 17.12 0.34
N PRO A 416 6.24 18.39 0.80
CA PRO A 416 7.54 19.06 0.91
C PRO A 416 8.53 18.33 1.82
N VAL A 417 8.02 17.67 2.87
CA VAL A 417 8.86 16.87 3.79
C VAL A 417 9.39 15.65 3.06
N VAL A 418 8.54 14.94 2.31
CA VAL A 418 8.96 13.79 1.47
C VAL A 418 10.03 14.22 0.48
N GLN A 419 9.87 15.38 -0.17
CA GLN A 419 10.86 15.90 -1.12
C GLN A 419 12.22 16.16 -0.47
N ALA A 420 12.22 16.68 0.77
CA ALA A 420 13.45 16.95 1.51
C ALA A 420 14.13 15.68 2.06
N SER A 421 13.36 14.62 2.35
CA SER A 421 13.86 13.43 3.07
C SER A 421 14.13 12.21 2.20
N GLN A 422 13.65 12.16 0.96
CA GLN A 422 13.73 10.94 0.14
C GLN A 422 15.09 10.68 -0.53
N GLU A 423 16.05 11.60 -0.40
CA GLU A 423 17.44 11.45 -0.87
C GLU A 423 17.59 11.01 -2.36
N GLY A 424 16.57 11.25 -3.19
CA GLY A 424 16.54 10.84 -4.60
C GLY A 424 16.17 9.37 -4.86
N GLN A 425 15.83 8.61 -3.82
CA GLN A 425 15.36 7.22 -3.87
C GLN A 425 14.11 7.04 -2.99
N LEU A 426 12.94 7.35 -3.55
CA LEU A 426 11.65 7.30 -2.84
C LEU A 426 11.38 5.95 -2.16
N PHE A 427 11.80 4.84 -2.75
CA PHE A 427 11.56 3.52 -2.16
C PHE A 427 12.41 3.25 -0.92
N ILE A 428 13.66 3.71 -0.85
CA ILE A 428 14.48 3.59 0.37
C ILE A 428 13.88 4.42 1.51
N TYR A 429 13.31 5.59 1.19
CA TYR A 429 12.54 6.38 2.15
C TYR A 429 11.33 5.63 2.70
N ILE A 430 10.51 5.01 1.84
CA ILE A 430 9.37 4.18 2.30
C ILE A 430 9.86 3.07 3.24
N GLN A 431 10.94 2.40 2.85
CA GLN A 431 11.43 1.23 3.57
C GLN A 431 12.08 1.58 4.90
N SER A 432 12.85 2.67 4.99
CA SER A 432 13.43 3.14 6.24
C SER A 432 12.35 3.45 7.29
N ILE A 433 11.35 4.26 6.94
CA ILE A 433 10.23 4.56 7.87
C ILE A 433 9.46 3.28 8.23
N SER A 434 9.21 2.41 7.24
CA SER A 434 8.56 1.12 7.47
C SER A 434 9.33 0.29 8.50
N THR A 435 10.65 0.22 8.39
CA THR A 435 11.50 -0.51 9.33
C THR A 435 11.60 0.11 10.72
N TYR A 436 11.16 1.36 10.91
CA TYR A 436 11.13 2.02 12.22
C TYR A 436 9.82 1.77 12.97
N LEU A 437 8.69 1.68 12.26
CA LEU A 437 7.36 1.68 12.87
C LEU A 437 6.59 0.35 12.70
N GLN A 438 6.99 -0.51 11.77
CA GLN A 438 6.29 -1.79 11.53
C GLN A 438 6.76 -2.95 12.41
N PRO A 439 8.07 -3.08 12.76
CA PRO A 439 8.54 -4.25 13.50
C PRO A 439 7.85 -4.51 14.85
N PRO A 440 7.56 -3.51 15.70
CA PRO A 440 6.93 -3.77 16.99
C PRO A 440 5.55 -4.43 16.84
N VAL A 441 4.75 -3.93 15.90
CA VAL A 441 3.44 -4.49 15.56
C VAL A 441 3.59 -5.91 15.00
N ALA A 442 4.56 -6.14 14.13
CA ALA A 442 4.86 -7.44 13.54
C ALA A 442 5.19 -8.51 14.61
N ILE A 443 5.96 -8.14 15.63
CA ILE A 443 6.31 -9.04 16.74
C ILE A 443 5.10 -9.38 17.61
N ILE A 444 4.23 -8.41 17.87
CA ILE A 444 2.98 -8.65 18.61
C ILE A 444 2.04 -9.56 17.81
N PHE A 445 1.98 -9.36 16.49
CA PHE A 445 1.27 -10.26 15.59
C PHE A 445 1.77 -11.71 15.76
N LEU A 446 3.09 -11.92 15.59
CA LEU A 446 3.70 -13.24 15.64
C LEU A 446 3.50 -13.93 16.99
N THR A 447 3.82 -13.22 18.07
CA THR A 447 3.67 -13.74 19.42
C THR A 447 2.20 -13.95 19.78
N GLY A 448 1.28 -13.14 19.24
CA GLY A 448 -0.16 -13.35 19.36
C GLY A 448 -0.61 -14.68 18.74
N CYS A 449 -0.15 -14.97 17.52
CA CYS A 449 -0.56 -16.15 16.75
C CYS A 449 0.12 -17.44 17.18
N PHE A 450 1.42 -17.39 17.44
CA PHE A 450 2.25 -18.58 17.63
C PHE A 450 2.62 -18.84 19.09
N TRP A 451 2.32 -17.91 20.02
CA TRP A 451 2.64 -18.11 21.43
C TRP A 451 1.40 -17.92 22.33
N LYS A 452 0.96 -19.03 22.96
CA LYS A 452 -0.23 -19.04 23.83
C LYS A 452 -0.07 -18.17 25.09
N ARG A 453 1.18 -17.90 25.52
CA ARG A 453 1.49 -17.21 26.78
C ARG A 453 1.41 -15.68 26.68
N THR A 454 1.49 -15.12 25.48
CA THR A 454 1.41 -13.67 25.23
C THR A 454 0.12 -13.11 25.81
N ASN A 455 0.22 -12.07 26.63
CA ASN A 455 -0.93 -11.41 27.24
C ASN A 455 -0.99 -9.92 26.86
N GLU A 456 -2.07 -9.25 27.24
CA GLU A 456 -2.32 -7.84 26.89
C GLU A 456 -1.22 -6.91 27.42
N LYS A 457 -0.81 -7.08 28.69
CA LYS A 457 0.24 -6.27 29.31
C LYS A 457 1.57 -6.38 28.55
N GLY A 458 1.97 -7.59 28.16
CA GLY A 458 3.18 -7.83 27.39
C GLY A 458 3.11 -7.26 25.97
N ALA A 459 1.98 -7.45 25.29
CA ALA A 459 1.76 -6.87 23.97
C ALA A 459 1.76 -5.34 24.01
N PHE A 460 1.09 -4.73 25.00
CA PHE A 460 1.00 -3.28 25.16
C PHE A 460 2.37 -2.64 25.42
N TRP A 461 3.13 -3.14 26.41
CA TRP A 461 4.45 -2.58 26.72
C TRP A 461 5.48 -2.86 25.64
N GLY A 462 5.41 -4.02 24.99
CA GLY A 462 6.20 -4.31 23.80
C GLY A 462 5.96 -3.29 22.70
N LEU A 463 4.68 -2.98 22.42
CA LEU A 463 4.29 -1.98 21.43
C LEU A 463 4.80 -0.60 21.81
N VAL A 464 4.49 -0.12 23.01
CA VAL A 464 4.83 1.24 23.45
C VAL A 464 6.35 1.47 23.45
N LEU A 465 7.13 0.53 23.99
CA LEU A 465 8.58 0.67 24.05
C LEU A 465 9.23 0.49 22.67
N GLY A 466 8.76 -0.46 21.87
CA GLY A 466 9.23 -0.64 20.50
C GLY A 466 8.96 0.60 19.65
N GLU A 467 7.72 1.08 19.63
CA GLU A 467 7.36 2.27 18.87
C GLU A 467 8.10 3.51 19.36
N LEU A 468 8.28 3.70 20.68
CA LEU A 468 9.04 4.84 21.20
C LEU A 468 10.48 4.85 20.65
N VAL A 469 11.15 3.70 20.64
CA VAL A 469 12.51 3.57 20.09
C VAL A 469 12.52 3.80 18.57
N GLY A 470 11.52 3.27 17.86
CA GLY A 470 11.30 3.51 16.43
C GLY A 470 11.10 5.00 16.10
N PHE A 471 10.23 5.69 16.83
CA PHE A 471 9.97 7.12 16.67
C PHE A 471 11.21 7.96 16.97
N VAL A 472 12.01 7.61 17.98
CA VAL A 472 13.27 8.31 18.26
C VAL A 472 14.24 8.14 17.09
N ARG A 473 14.39 6.92 16.54
CA ARG A 473 15.24 6.69 15.36
C ARG A 473 14.77 7.49 14.15
N MET A 474 13.47 7.50 13.90
CA MET A 474 12.85 8.26 12.80
C MET A 474 13.06 9.77 12.98
N ALA A 475 12.86 10.30 14.19
CA ALA A 475 13.09 11.72 14.48
C ALA A 475 14.57 12.10 14.31
N LEU A 476 15.50 11.21 14.67
CA LEU A 476 16.92 11.42 14.46
C LEU A 476 17.29 11.44 12.96
N ASP A 477 16.70 10.58 12.14
CA ASP A 477 16.92 10.63 10.67
C ASP A 477 16.40 11.93 10.06
N PHE A 478 15.23 12.41 10.49
CA PHE A 478 14.71 13.69 10.00
C PHE A 478 15.52 14.89 10.51
N ALA A 479 16.06 14.83 11.74
CA ALA A 479 16.87 15.89 12.30
C ALA A 479 18.28 15.94 11.70
N TYR A 480 18.81 14.79 11.25
CA TYR A 480 20.16 14.64 10.72
C TYR A 480 20.11 13.93 9.34
N PRO A 481 19.62 14.62 8.29
CA PRO A 481 19.55 14.06 6.94
C PRO A 481 20.94 13.74 6.39
N THR A 482 21.02 12.80 5.45
CA THR A 482 22.30 12.46 4.80
C THR A 482 22.90 13.71 4.14
N PRO A 483 24.19 14.01 4.38
CA PRO A 483 24.85 15.13 3.73
C PRO A 483 24.89 14.96 2.21
N LEU A 484 25.03 16.07 1.49
CA LEU A 484 25.34 16.01 0.06
C LEU A 484 26.70 15.35 -0.17
N CYS A 485 26.91 14.76 -1.35
CA CYS A 485 28.13 14.05 -1.73
C CYS A 485 29.46 14.77 -1.44
N TYR A 486 29.44 16.11 -1.44
CA TYR A 486 30.59 16.99 -1.28
C TYR A 486 30.80 17.46 0.16
N GLN A 487 29.95 17.03 1.09
CA GLN A 487 29.92 17.50 2.48
C GLN A 487 30.36 16.39 3.43
N GLU A 488 31.08 16.76 4.47
CA GLU A 488 31.44 15.82 5.54
C GLU A 488 30.19 15.35 6.30
N ASP A 489 30.13 14.04 6.57
CA ASP A 489 29.04 13.45 7.32
C ASP A 489 29.17 13.70 8.82
N SER A 490 28.46 14.75 9.26
CA SER A 490 28.34 15.25 10.63
C SER A 490 27.25 14.57 11.46
N ARG A 491 26.56 13.57 10.91
CA ARG A 491 25.47 12.89 11.62
C ARG A 491 26.00 12.13 12.85
N PRO A 492 25.21 12.01 13.93
CA PRO A 492 25.58 11.21 15.10
C PRO A 492 25.91 9.77 14.70
N ASN A 493 26.89 9.15 15.39
CA ASN A 493 27.34 7.78 15.09
C ASN A 493 26.19 6.75 15.07
N VAL A 494 25.17 6.93 15.91
CA VAL A 494 23.99 6.04 15.95
C VAL A 494 23.20 6.07 14.64
N VAL A 495 23.13 7.23 13.98
CA VAL A 495 22.44 7.40 12.69
C VAL A 495 23.34 6.98 11.53
N LYS A 496 24.63 7.36 11.62
CA LYS A 496 25.62 7.13 10.57
C LYS A 496 26.06 5.68 10.43
N GLN A 497 26.26 4.96 11.54
CA GLN A 497 26.88 3.62 11.54
C GLN A 497 25.85 2.49 11.56
N ILE A 498 24.64 2.73 12.08
CA ILE A 498 23.62 1.69 12.20
C ILE A 498 22.65 1.80 11.02
N HIS A 499 22.86 0.91 10.05
CA HIS A 499 21.96 0.78 8.90
C HIS A 499 20.51 0.50 9.34
N TYR A 500 19.53 1.10 8.66
CA TYR A 500 18.10 1.00 9.03
C TYR A 500 17.59 -0.45 9.09
N LEU A 501 18.08 -1.33 8.20
CA LEU A 501 17.75 -2.76 8.24
C LEU A 501 18.27 -3.47 9.50
N TYR A 502 19.49 -3.15 9.95
CA TYR A 502 20.00 -3.70 11.21
C TYR A 502 19.26 -3.15 12.42
N PHE A 503 18.92 -1.87 12.37
CA PHE A 503 18.06 -1.26 13.38
C PHE A 503 16.70 -1.97 13.47
N SER A 504 16.07 -2.30 12.34
CA SER A 504 14.84 -3.10 12.27
C SER A 504 14.97 -4.43 13.02
N THR A 505 16.06 -5.15 12.79
CA THR A 505 16.35 -6.42 13.48
C THR A 505 16.52 -6.20 14.98
N MET A 506 17.31 -5.21 15.40
CA MET A 506 17.52 -4.87 16.81
C MET A 506 16.20 -4.49 17.49
N LEU A 507 15.38 -3.68 16.83
CA LEU A 507 14.08 -3.24 17.31
C LEU A 507 13.11 -4.40 17.48
N SER A 508 13.13 -5.34 16.53
CA SER A 508 12.34 -6.57 16.59
C SER A 508 12.73 -7.43 17.80
N PHE A 509 14.03 -7.62 18.03
CA PHE A 509 14.52 -8.37 19.19
C PHE A 509 14.19 -7.66 20.50
N LEU A 510 14.38 -6.34 20.58
CA LEU A 510 14.01 -5.55 21.75
C LEU A 510 12.52 -5.71 22.08
N THR A 511 11.66 -5.55 21.08
CA THR A 511 10.21 -5.73 21.23
C THR A 511 9.91 -7.15 21.73
N LEU A 512 10.52 -8.17 21.13
CA LEU A 512 10.31 -9.56 21.51
C LEU A 512 10.72 -9.82 22.97
N ILE A 513 11.87 -9.29 23.40
CA ILE A 513 12.35 -9.40 24.79
C ILE A 513 11.35 -8.77 25.75
N VAL A 514 10.84 -7.58 25.44
CA VAL A 514 9.84 -6.90 26.29
C VAL A 514 8.54 -7.71 26.34
N VAL A 515 8.03 -8.14 25.18
CA VAL A 515 6.79 -8.94 25.10
C VAL A 515 6.94 -10.22 25.91
N VAL A 516 8.04 -10.94 25.76
CA VAL A 516 8.31 -12.20 26.47
C VAL A 516 8.47 -11.97 27.96
N GLY A 517 9.33 -11.03 28.37
CA GLY A 517 9.62 -10.73 29.77
C GLY A 517 8.38 -10.28 30.54
N VAL A 518 7.65 -9.29 30.00
CA VAL A 518 6.43 -8.77 30.63
C VAL A 518 5.33 -9.82 30.59
N SER A 519 5.16 -10.56 29.49
CA SER A 519 4.14 -11.63 29.44
C SER A 519 4.40 -12.67 30.51
N LEU A 520 5.64 -13.16 30.66
CA LEU A 520 5.99 -14.17 31.67
C LEU A 520 5.84 -13.66 33.11
N ALA A 521 6.15 -12.39 33.36
CA ALA A 521 6.04 -11.76 34.68
C ALA A 521 4.62 -11.37 35.09
N THR A 522 3.64 -11.39 34.17
CA THR A 522 2.26 -10.97 34.43
C THR A 522 1.26 -12.12 34.24
N GLU A 523 -0.02 -11.88 34.55
CA GLU A 523 -1.08 -12.91 34.54
C GLU A 523 -1.20 -13.66 33.20
N LYS A 524 -1.54 -14.96 33.27
CA LYS A 524 -1.76 -15.78 32.08
C LYS A 524 -3.06 -15.39 31.39
N PRO A 525 -3.12 -15.39 30.04
CA PRO A 525 -4.36 -15.13 29.31
C PRO A 525 -5.41 -16.23 29.60
N SER A 526 -6.68 -15.85 29.63
CA SER A 526 -7.78 -16.80 29.87
C SER A 526 -7.94 -17.77 28.68
N PRO A 527 -8.42 -19.03 28.90
CA PRO A 527 -8.61 -19.99 27.82
C PRO A 527 -9.52 -19.48 26.69
N GLN A 528 -10.52 -18.65 27.01
CA GLN A 528 -11.43 -18.04 26.05
C GLN A 528 -10.74 -17.03 25.11
N GLN A 529 -9.73 -16.30 25.59
CA GLN A 529 -8.94 -15.37 24.77
C GLN A 529 -7.94 -16.07 23.82
N ILE A 530 -7.74 -17.38 23.99
CA ILE A 530 -6.79 -18.17 23.20
C ILE A 530 -7.53 -19.05 22.20
N SER A 531 -8.70 -19.60 22.57
CA SER A 531 -9.46 -20.53 21.75
C SER A 531 -9.74 -19.96 20.36
N ARG A 532 -9.39 -20.73 19.32
CA ARG A 532 -9.48 -20.35 17.89
C ARG A 532 -8.69 -19.10 17.46
N LEU A 533 -7.86 -18.55 18.34
CA LEU A 533 -7.10 -17.31 18.11
C LEU A 533 -5.58 -17.55 18.07
N THR A 534 -5.11 -18.77 18.30
CA THR A 534 -3.70 -19.14 18.05
C THR A 534 -3.61 -20.27 17.04
N TRP A 535 -2.47 -20.37 16.34
CA TRP A 535 -2.25 -21.43 15.35
C TRP A 535 -2.56 -22.82 15.93
N PHE A 536 -2.15 -23.05 17.17
CA PHE A 536 -2.32 -24.32 17.88
C PHE A 536 -3.72 -24.58 18.45
N THR A 537 -4.62 -23.59 18.41
CA THR A 537 -6.01 -23.69 18.94
C THR A 537 -7.06 -23.41 17.87
N ARG A 538 -6.65 -23.23 16.61
CA ARG A 538 -7.52 -22.89 15.47
C ARG A 538 -8.65 -23.90 15.24
N LEU A 539 -8.48 -25.13 15.71
CA LEU A 539 -9.44 -26.25 15.59
C LEU A 539 -10.21 -26.54 16.88
N ASP A 540 -10.05 -25.71 17.92
CA ASP A 540 -10.78 -25.89 19.17
C ASP A 540 -12.29 -25.82 18.92
N LYS A 541 -13.05 -26.73 19.57
CA LYS A 541 -14.51 -26.72 19.50
C LYS A 541 -15.03 -25.45 20.15
N VAL A 542 -15.97 -24.78 19.49
CA VAL A 542 -16.63 -23.60 20.04
C VAL A 542 -17.45 -24.03 21.24
N GLU A 543 -16.95 -23.81 22.45
CA GLU A 543 -17.82 -23.74 23.61
C GLU A 543 -18.70 -22.51 23.46
N LYS A 544 -20.02 -22.70 23.43
CA LYS A 544 -20.99 -21.62 23.46
C LYS A 544 -20.86 -20.93 24.82
N SER A 545 -19.96 -19.96 24.97
CA SER A 545 -19.87 -19.18 26.20
C SER A 545 -21.11 -18.29 26.32
N SER A 546 -21.77 -18.38 27.47
CA SER A 546 -22.92 -17.59 27.96
C SER A 546 -22.74 -16.06 27.94
N ILE A 547 -21.56 -15.55 27.60
CA ILE A 547 -21.22 -14.11 27.59
C ILE A 547 -21.98 -13.36 26.48
N ALA A 548 -22.31 -14.02 25.37
CA ALA A 548 -23.17 -13.42 24.34
C ALA A 548 -24.62 -13.20 24.81
N MET A 549 -25.03 -13.82 25.92
CA MET A 549 -26.39 -13.74 26.45
C MET A 549 -26.58 -12.56 27.42
N GLU A 550 -25.53 -12.12 28.11
CA GLU A 550 -25.61 -10.96 29.03
C GLU A 550 -25.70 -9.62 28.30
N THR A 551 -25.02 -9.45 27.16
CA THR A 551 -25.14 -8.22 26.35
C THR A 551 -26.46 -8.15 25.59
N VAL A 552 -27.07 -9.30 25.26
CA VAL A 552 -28.38 -9.35 24.60
C VAL A 552 -29.52 -9.19 25.61
N GLN A 553 -29.37 -9.68 26.86
CA GLN A 553 -30.38 -9.49 27.91
C GLN A 553 -30.44 -8.06 28.45
N THR A 554 -29.33 -7.31 28.49
CA THR A 554 -29.36 -5.89 28.90
C THR A 554 -30.03 -4.99 27.85
N VAL A 555 -29.92 -5.32 26.56
CA VAL A 555 -30.61 -4.57 25.49
C VAL A 555 -32.09 -4.95 25.38
N THR A 556 -32.44 -6.23 25.57
CA THR A 556 -33.84 -6.68 25.53
C THR A 556 -34.64 -6.37 26.81
N GLY A 557 -33.99 -6.33 27.97
CA GLY A 557 -34.61 -5.92 29.25
C GLY A 557 -34.95 -4.43 29.33
N ALA A 558 -34.13 -3.57 28.69
CA ALA A 558 -34.40 -2.13 28.59
C ALA A 558 -35.52 -1.79 27.59
N THR A 559 -35.81 -2.69 26.65
CA THR A 559 -36.89 -2.50 25.67
C THR A 559 -38.25 -2.96 26.24
N LYS A 560 -38.28 -4.05 27.03
CA LYS A 560 -39.52 -4.52 27.67
C LYS A 560 -40.04 -3.65 28.82
N SER A 561 -39.16 -2.93 29.52
CA SER A 561 -39.54 -2.02 30.61
C SER A 561 -40.12 -0.69 30.12
N ARG A 562 -40.07 -0.42 28.80
CA ARG A 562 -40.56 0.82 28.19
C ARG A 562 -41.87 0.64 27.40
N GLU A 563 -42.31 -0.59 27.17
CA GLU A 563 -43.57 -0.94 26.48
C GLU A 563 -44.71 -1.35 27.43
N SER A 564 -44.48 -1.34 28.76
CA SER A 564 -45.50 -1.76 29.74
C SER A 564 -45.94 -0.65 30.72
N ALA A 565 -45.71 0.62 30.38
CA ALA A 565 -46.08 1.77 31.22
C ALA A 565 -46.98 2.83 30.53
N GLU A 566 -47.53 2.54 29.35
CA GLU A 566 -48.52 3.41 28.69
C GLU A 566 -49.67 2.57 28.15
N LEU A 567 -50.50 2.06 29.06
CA LEU A 567 -51.84 1.59 28.72
C LEU A 567 -52.73 1.84 29.94
N ASP A 568 -53.27 3.04 30.05
CA ASP A 568 -54.49 3.38 30.82
C ASP A 568 -54.76 4.88 30.69
N THR A 569 -55.65 5.30 29.77
CA THR A 569 -56.80 6.22 30.01
C THR A 569 -57.54 6.61 28.72
N GLU A 570 -58.78 6.11 28.64
CA GLU A 570 -60.06 6.71 28.24
C GLU A 570 -60.22 7.71 27.06
N ASP A 571 -61.08 7.28 26.12
CA ASP A 571 -62.15 7.96 25.36
C ASP A 571 -62.18 9.51 25.21
N GLU A 572 -62.11 9.99 23.95
CA GLU A 572 -63.09 10.97 23.41
C GLU A 572 -63.15 10.99 21.86
N LYS A 573 -64.34 11.35 21.33
CA LYS A 573 -64.82 11.23 19.94
C LYS A 573 -64.32 12.33 18.96
N PRO A 574 -64.60 12.22 17.63
CA PRO A 574 -63.73 12.74 16.55
C PRO A 574 -64.06 14.15 16.07
N LYS A 575 -63.07 14.86 15.53
CA LYS A 575 -63.25 16.03 14.65
C LYS A 575 -62.26 16.05 13.48
N THR A 576 -62.85 15.84 12.29
CA THR A 576 -62.65 16.51 10.99
C THR A 576 -61.30 17.11 10.60
N ASP A 577 -60.79 16.59 9.47
CA ASP A 577 -60.17 17.27 8.32
C ASP A 577 -59.16 18.39 8.59
N GLU A 578 -57.88 18.08 8.38
CA GLU A 578 -56.89 18.98 7.78
C GLU A 578 -55.78 18.15 7.08
N ASP A 579 -55.41 18.56 5.88
CA ASP A 579 -54.52 17.91 4.90
C ASP A 579 -53.13 17.49 5.45
N PRO A 580 -52.47 16.45 4.87
CA PRO A 580 -51.12 16.08 5.28
C PRO A 580 -50.10 17.15 4.83
N PRO A 581 -49.04 17.43 5.62
CA PRO A 581 -48.06 18.41 5.22
C PRO A 581 -47.27 17.88 4.01
N SER A 582 -47.26 18.72 2.99
CA SER A 582 -46.52 18.62 1.73
C SER A 582 -45.18 17.89 1.85
N VAL A 583 -45.01 16.85 1.02
CA VAL A 583 -43.72 16.27 0.64
C VAL A 583 -42.82 17.40 0.15
N ARG A 584 -41.84 17.80 0.96
CA ARG A 584 -40.85 18.81 0.58
C ARG A 584 -40.01 18.24 -0.57
N SER A 585 -40.36 18.66 -1.79
CA SER A 585 -39.66 18.33 -3.03
C SER A 585 -38.17 18.56 -2.85
N GLN A 586 -37.40 17.48 -2.71
CA GLN A 586 -35.95 17.57 -2.72
C GLN A 586 -35.51 17.85 -4.16
N SER A 587 -34.68 18.88 -4.33
CA SER A 587 -34.02 19.17 -5.60
C SER A 587 -33.41 17.89 -6.17
N ARG A 588 -33.68 17.60 -7.46
CA ARG A 588 -33.12 16.47 -8.20
C ARG A 588 -31.60 16.38 -8.06
N LEU A 589 -30.93 17.51 -7.82
CA LEU A 589 -29.50 17.58 -7.56
C LEU A 589 -29.11 16.90 -6.23
N LYS A 590 -29.90 17.08 -5.16
CA LYS A 590 -29.67 16.41 -3.87
C LYS A 590 -29.94 14.91 -3.98
N ALA A 591 -31.01 14.51 -4.67
CA ALA A 591 -31.30 13.10 -4.93
C ALA A 591 -30.20 12.43 -5.77
N ALA A 592 -29.69 13.11 -6.80
CA ALA A 592 -28.55 12.65 -7.59
C ALA A 592 -27.27 12.57 -6.76
N LEU A 593 -26.98 13.56 -5.90
CA LEU A 593 -25.85 13.53 -4.97
C LEU A 593 -25.95 12.36 -3.99
N TYR A 594 -27.12 12.10 -3.42
CA TYR A 594 -27.34 10.95 -2.54
C TYR A 594 -27.16 9.62 -3.29
N TRP A 595 -27.66 9.52 -4.51
CA TRP A 595 -27.51 8.33 -5.35
C TRP A 595 -26.05 8.07 -5.78
N VAL A 596 -25.33 9.11 -6.22
CA VAL A 596 -23.88 9.03 -6.54
C VAL A 596 -23.08 8.61 -5.31
N CYS A 597 -23.49 9.09 -4.14
CA CYS A 597 -22.93 8.69 -2.87
C CYS A 597 -23.36 7.28 -2.41
N GLY A 598 -24.13 6.51 -3.20
CA GLY A 598 -24.63 5.19 -2.80
C GLY A 598 -25.58 5.21 -1.59
N MET A 599 -26.14 6.37 -1.26
CA MET A 599 -27.05 6.59 -0.14
C MET A 599 -28.50 6.44 -0.62
N GLU A 600 -29.02 5.22 -0.70
CA GLU A 600 -30.47 4.99 -0.78
C GLU A 600 -31.07 5.10 0.62
N ARG A 601 -32.07 5.97 0.78
CA ARG A 601 -32.82 6.10 2.03
C ARG A 601 -33.74 4.87 2.13
N GLN A 602 -33.58 4.05 3.16
CA GLN A 602 -34.58 3.02 3.48
C GLN A 602 -35.95 3.70 3.58
N LYS A 603 -36.93 3.21 2.80
CA LYS A 603 -38.32 3.63 2.97
C LYS A 603 -38.78 3.11 4.33
N GLU A 604 -39.28 4.01 5.18
CA GLU A 604 -39.98 3.63 6.40
C GLU A 604 -41.14 2.69 6.03
N GLY A 605 -41.04 1.42 6.41
CA GLY A 605 -42.06 0.40 6.15
C GLY A 605 -41.55 -0.96 5.65
N GLU A 606 -40.31 -1.09 5.18
CA GLU A 606 -39.73 -2.42 4.88
C GLU A 606 -39.12 -3.04 6.13
N SER A 607 -39.83 -4.02 6.70
CA SER A 607 -39.30 -4.90 7.73
C SER A 607 -37.94 -5.45 7.29
N ALA A 608 -36.91 -5.23 8.11
CA ALA A 608 -35.59 -5.81 7.88
C ALA A 608 -35.76 -7.32 7.62
N PRO A 609 -35.21 -7.86 6.50
CA PRO A 609 -35.25 -9.29 6.29
C PRO A 609 -34.57 -9.96 7.51
N PRO A 610 -35.11 -11.10 8.00
CA PRO A 610 -34.51 -11.79 9.12
C PRO A 610 -33.01 -12.01 8.83
N PRO A 611 -32.13 -11.84 9.83
CA PRO A 611 -30.71 -12.06 9.61
C PRO A 611 -30.54 -13.46 8.99
N PRO A 612 -29.83 -13.58 7.85
CA PRO A 612 -29.66 -14.88 7.22
C PRO A 612 -29.09 -15.84 8.26
N LEU A 613 -29.73 -17.01 8.39
CA LEU A 613 -29.24 -18.12 9.20
C LEU A 613 -27.73 -18.28 8.94
N LEU A 614 -26.94 -17.94 9.96
CA LEU A 614 -25.48 -17.98 9.96
C LEU A 614 -24.97 -19.43 9.91
N ILE A 615 -25.21 -20.13 8.79
CA ILE A 615 -24.26 -21.13 8.33
C ILE A 615 -23.31 -20.33 7.45
N ASN A 616 -22.21 -19.87 8.05
CA ASN A 616 -21.27 -18.95 7.43
C ASN A 616 -20.14 -19.78 6.78
N PRO A 617 -20.23 -20.22 5.51
CA PRO A 617 -19.16 -20.99 4.86
C PRO A 617 -17.84 -20.22 4.83
N ALA A 618 -17.87 -18.88 4.93
CA ALA A 618 -16.70 -18.01 5.09
C ALA A 618 -15.93 -18.21 6.40
N SER A 619 -16.51 -18.92 7.39
CA SER A 619 -15.90 -19.20 8.71
C SER A 619 -15.49 -20.66 8.91
N SER A 620 -15.72 -21.52 7.90
CA SER A 620 -15.32 -22.91 7.92
C SER A 620 -13.89 -23.06 7.40
N LEU A 621 -13.05 -23.78 8.15
CA LEU A 621 -11.69 -24.17 7.74
C LEU A 621 -11.69 -25.41 6.83
N GLN A 622 -12.87 -25.93 6.45
CA GLN A 622 -12.99 -27.09 5.58
C GLN A 622 -12.66 -26.70 4.13
N GLU A 623 -11.82 -27.50 3.50
CA GLU A 623 -11.37 -27.31 2.12
C GLU A 623 -11.66 -28.57 1.32
N GLU A 624 -12.00 -28.40 0.03
CA GLU A 624 -12.08 -29.55 -0.85
C GLU A 624 -10.69 -30.16 -1.05
N PRO A 625 -10.52 -31.48 -0.84
CA PRO A 625 -9.20 -32.11 -0.76
C PRO A 625 -8.42 -31.99 -2.07
N CYS A 626 -9.07 -32.18 -3.22
CA CYS A 626 -8.42 -32.05 -4.52
C CYS A 626 -7.85 -30.64 -4.75
N LEU A 627 -8.68 -29.60 -4.57
CA LEU A 627 -8.23 -28.23 -4.80
C LEU A 627 -7.18 -27.78 -3.77
N ARG A 628 -7.26 -28.27 -2.53
CA ARG A 628 -6.23 -28.05 -1.52
C ARG A 628 -4.87 -28.59 -1.98
N HIS A 629 -4.82 -29.80 -2.55
CA HIS A 629 -3.59 -30.36 -3.09
C HIS A 629 -3.04 -29.55 -4.26
N VAL A 630 -3.89 -29.08 -5.17
CA VAL A 630 -3.50 -28.22 -6.29
C VAL A 630 -2.88 -26.90 -5.80
N VAL A 631 -3.53 -26.22 -4.85
CA VAL A 631 -3.02 -24.96 -4.29
C VAL A 631 -1.70 -25.17 -3.56
N ASN A 632 -1.57 -26.24 -2.76
CA ASN A 632 -0.33 -26.56 -2.06
C ASN A 632 0.82 -26.91 -3.03
N ALA A 633 0.54 -27.65 -4.11
CA ALA A 633 1.54 -27.97 -5.13
C ALA A 633 2.05 -26.71 -5.83
N ASN A 634 1.16 -25.80 -6.22
CA ASN A 634 1.55 -24.53 -6.81
C ASN A 634 2.32 -23.64 -5.81
N LEU A 635 1.97 -23.66 -4.52
CA LEU A 635 2.76 -22.96 -3.49
C LEU A 635 4.20 -23.48 -3.42
N ILE A 636 4.41 -24.79 -3.47
CA ILE A 636 5.75 -25.39 -3.49
C ILE A 636 6.51 -24.93 -4.75
N ILE A 637 5.86 -24.93 -5.92
CA ILE A 637 6.47 -24.45 -7.17
C ILE A 637 6.87 -22.98 -7.04
N CYS A 638 5.96 -22.12 -6.57
CA CYS A 638 6.21 -20.69 -6.39
C CYS A 638 7.40 -20.44 -5.44
N LEU A 639 7.44 -21.15 -4.30
CA LEU A 639 8.55 -21.05 -3.35
C LEU A 639 9.86 -21.56 -3.94
N SER A 640 9.82 -22.65 -4.71
CA SER A 640 11.02 -23.21 -5.35
C SER A 640 11.61 -22.24 -6.38
N VAL A 641 10.75 -21.60 -7.18
CA VAL A 641 11.17 -20.56 -8.13
C VAL A 641 11.74 -19.34 -7.40
N ALA A 642 11.10 -18.90 -6.32
CA ALA A 642 11.60 -17.78 -5.52
C ALA A 642 12.97 -18.07 -4.90
N VAL A 643 13.15 -19.25 -4.31
CA VAL A 643 14.44 -19.70 -3.75
C VAL A 643 15.50 -19.82 -4.85
N PHE A 644 15.14 -20.33 -6.02
CA PHE A 644 16.05 -20.41 -7.17
C PHE A 644 16.51 -19.01 -7.62
N ILE A 645 15.58 -18.04 -7.75
CA ILE A 645 15.90 -16.67 -8.14
C ILE A 645 16.81 -16.01 -7.10
N ILE A 646 16.51 -16.16 -5.80
CA ILE A 646 17.41 -15.67 -4.74
C ILE A 646 18.78 -16.33 -4.88
N GLY A 647 18.84 -17.66 -4.97
CA GLY A 647 20.10 -18.39 -4.99
C GLY A 647 20.96 -18.12 -6.23
N TYR A 648 20.33 -17.84 -7.37
CA TYR A 648 21.02 -17.48 -8.61
C TYR A 648 21.67 -16.09 -8.52
N TRP A 649 21.00 -15.16 -7.85
CA TRP A 649 21.43 -13.77 -7.72
C TRP A 649 22.12 -13.45 -6.39
N ALA A 650 22.26 -14.45 -5.50
CA ALA A 650 22.82 -14.31 -4.16
C ALA A 650 24.23 -13.73 -4.21
#